data_AF-A0A914CG57-F1
#
_entry.id   AF-A0A914CG57-F1
#
_cell.length_a   1.000
_cell.length_b   1.000
_cell.length_c   1.000
_cell.angle_alpha   90.00
_cell.angle_beta   90.00
_cell.angle_gamma   90.00
#
_symmetry.space_group_name_H-M   'P 1'
#
loop_
_entity.id
_entity.type
_entity.pdbx_description
1 polymer ?
#
loop_
_entity_poly.entity_id
_entity_poly.type
_entity_poly.pdbx_seq_one_letter_code
_entity_poly.pdbx_strand_id
1 'polypeptide(L)'
;MFILEQEEYKRENIEWTFIDFGLDLQATIDLIEKPLGIISMLDEECIVPRASDMTYVQKLTDQHLGKHPNFQRPKPPKGKQVEAHMAVVHYAGTVCYNVNNFLEKNKDPLNDSAVAVLKNSQGNRLMLEIWDDYVTQEKAAELAKQGKETKRGGKASSFMTDHKKSSIAITDRLCKQEQLCAEEFRHGETKIFFKAGVLARLEDLRDEKLSKIMTLFQAQIRGFLAQNDIKRRVQQQAGLRVLQRNVRLWCTLRTWEWFKLFGRVKPFLKSEKQAEAIEQLSVKVKELEENLVKEEVTRKELEIQVTQLKSEKNELFTKLEQEKVHLAESEENIEQLEAIKEQLDKKLDELSNRLDEMEDRNSDLQRAKKRSEQEIESIRKNLQEMEVALRQADAEKLAREANIRALEEEMKHQGEVIAKLNYDMKKQEEANRKLTQNLQVEEEKVKNLNKLKSKLEQQSDELDSYLEREKRNKQEFEKTKRKIEGELKLAQENVDELTQQKHNIEQNLKQKETEMNALTSKLAEEQSLVNKLQKQIKELQCRVNELDEELESERQARSKSERSRAELQHELDETNEKLEAANGIITAQTESNKRRETEMAKLRRDLEQANMNHDAQMNALRKKHCDVATELEQQLGQYHNLRAKSDNDKRQLQKELEEANQQVEIEAHARQEAEKMAKSFEMQMAELHTKTEDQGRLLAETTVLKSRLMCQNGDLEHALEDMETQLHNLQRAKSQLTGQLEETKRAVDDERPLIGQLKNAQHENENLRQQLEEEQEMKSENLRQISKLNAEIQQWKARVETEGILKMDEIEQAKRKLQQKVQELTETNEAANS
;
A
#
# COMPACT_ATOMS: atom_id res chain seq x y z
N MET A 1 -8.11 -16.52 -19.62
CA MET A 1 -7.86 -15.30 -20.42
C MET A 1 -8.85 -15.19 -21.58
N PHE A 2 -8.91 -16.18 -22.48
CA PHE A 2 -9.75 -16.14 -23.68
C PHE A 2 -11.27 -16.16 -23.44
N ILE A 3 -11.74 -16.71 -22.32
CA ILE A 3 -13.18 -16.80 -22.00
C ILE A 3 -13.74 -15.43 -21.62
N LEU A 4 -13.10 -14.73 -20.68
CA LEU A 4 -13.56 -13.42 -20.19
C LEU A 4 -13.59 -12.35 -21.30
N GLU A 5 -12.63 -12.39 -22.23
CA GLU A 5 -12.61 -11.47 -23.37
C GLU A 5 -13.78 -11.72 -24.33
N GLN A 6 -14.07 -12.99 -24.64
CA GLN A 6 -15.20 -13.35 -25.50
C GLN A 6 -16.56 -13.18 -24.81
N GLU A 7 -16.63 -13.37 -23.49
CA GLU A 7 -17.80 -13.03 -22.69
C GLU A 7 -18.08 -11.52 -22.71
N GLU A 8 -17.03 -10.69 -22.69
CA GLU A 8 -17.18 -9.25 -22.85
C GLU A 8 -17.66 -8.89 -24.25
N TYR A 9 -17.15 -9.54 -25.30
CA TYR A 9 -17.65 -9.36 -26.68
C TYR A 9 -19.14 -9.73 -26.80
N LYS A 10 -19.55 -10.80 -26.12
CA LYS A 10 -20.96 -11.24 -26.05
C LYS A 10 -21.82 -10.26 -25.25
N ARG A 11 -21.31 -9.76 -24.11
CA ARG A 11 -21.98 -8.77 -23.26
C ARG A 11 -22.18 -7.45 -24.00
N GLU A 12 -21.21 -7.05 -24.80
CA GLU A 12 -21.23 -5.85 -25.62
C GLU A 12 -21.92 -6.06 -26.99
N ASN A 13 -22.45 -7.26 -27.25
CA ASN A 13 -23.22 -7.62 -28.43
C ASN A 13 -22.48 -7.33 -29.76
N ILE A 14 -21.20 -7.68 -29.81
CA ILE A 14 -20.36 -7.54 -31.00
C ILE A 14 -20.58 -8.76 -31.91
N GLU A 15 -20.51 -8.54 -33.22
CA GLU A 15 -20.47 -9.62 -34.21
C GLU A 15 -19.17 -10.44 -34.03
N TRP A 16 -19.28 -11.51 -33.23
CA TRP A 16 -18.19 -12.41 -32.88
C TRP A 16 -18.69 -13.85 -32.82
N THR A 17 -17.92 -14.77 -33.40
CA THR A 17 -18.17 -16.21 -33.25
C THR A 17 -17.30 -16.74 -32.13
N PHE A 18 -17.89 -17.42 -31.15
CA PHE A 18 -17.16 -17.93 -30.00
C PHE A 18 -16.15 -19.00 -30.46
N ILE A 19 -14.88 -18.80 -30.12
CA ILE A 19 -13.77 -19.71 -30.43
C ILE A 19 -13.33 -20.35 -29.11
N ASP A 20 -13.50 -21.65 -29.02
CA ASP A 20 -12.94 -22.43 -27.92
C ASP A 20 -11.51 -22.87 -28.27
N PHE A 21 -10.56 -22.52 -27.42
CA PHE A 21 -9.15 -22.88 -27.56
C PHE A 21 -8.80 -24.21 -26.86
N GLY A 22 -9.74 -24.82 -26.11
CA GLY A 22 -9.56 -26.12 -25.46
C GLY A 22 -8.46 -26.18 -24.39
N LEU A 23 -7.93 -25.02 -23.98
CA LEU A 23 -6.89 -24.89 -22.95
C LEU A 23 -7.55 -24.59 -21.62
N ASP A 24 -7.98 -25.64 -20.92
CA ASP A 24 -8.60 -25.54 -19.61
C ASP A 24 -7.71 -26.16 -18.51
N LEU A 25 -7.33 -25.33 -17.53
CA LEU A 25 -6.59 -25.73 -16.34
C LEU A 25 -7.50 -25.97 -15.14
N GLN A 26 -8.80 -25.70 -15.28
CA GLN A 26 -9.78 -25.82 -14.22
C GLN A 26 -9.82 -27.24 -13.64
N ALA A 27 -9.61 -28.27 -14.46
CA ALA A 27 -9.54 -29.66 -13.96
C ALA A 27 -8.41 -29.88 -12.94
N THR A 28 -7.21 -29.32 -13.15
CA THR A 28 -6.13 -29.44 -12.15
C THR A 28 -6.40 -28.60 -10.91
N ILE A 29 -7.02 -27.43 -11.07
CA ILE A 29 -7.39 -26.56 -9.94
C ILE A 29 -8.47 -27.25 -9.10
N ASP A 30 -9.49 -27.80 -9.73
CA ASP A 30 -10.58 -28.54 -9.09
C ASP A 30 -10.04 -29.75 -8.31
N LEU A 31 -9.08 -30.49 -8.86
CA LEU A 31 -8.42 -31.59 -8.15
C LEU A 31 -7.75 -31.12 -6.84
N ILE A 32 -7.27 -29.88 -6.77
CA ILE A 32 -6.53 -29.37 -5.62
C ILE A 32 -7.47 -28.67 -4.62
N GLU A 33 -8.34 -27.78 -5.11
CA GLU A 33 -9.09 -26.80 -4.30
C GLU A 33 -10.55 -27.16 -4.04
N LYS A 34 -11.20 -28.00 -4.88
CA LYS A 34 -12.63 -28.30 -4.67
C LYS A 34 -12.85 -29.21 -3.45
N PRO A 35 -14.10 -29.28 -2.93
CA PRO A 35 -14.48 -30.28 -1.94
C PRO A 35 -14.11 -31.68 -2.44
N LEU A 36 -13.55 -32.51 -1.54
CA LEU A 36 -12.94 -33.82 -1.87
C LEU A 36 -11.71 -33.74 -2.79
N GLY A 37 -11.11 -32.56 -2.97
CA GLY A 37 -9.82 -32.36 -3.60
C GLY A 37 -8.65 -32.57 -2.64
N ILE A 38 -7.42 -32.43 -3.14
CA ILE A 38 -6.19 -32.73 -2.41
C ILE A 38 -6.10 -31.93 -1.09
N ILE A 39 -6.42 -30.63 -1.09
CA ILE A 39 -6.34 -29.78 0.11
C ILE A 39 -7.48 -30.12 1.09
N SER A 40 -8.73 -30.18 0.59
CA SER A 40 -9.91 -30.53 1.41
C SER A 40 -9.71 -31.86 2.15
N MET A 41 -9.23 -32.90 1.45
CA MET A 41 -8.97 -34.20 2.05
C MET A 41 -7.78 -34.18 3.02
N LEU A 42 -6.83 -33.25 2.86
CA LEU A 42 -5.72 -33.08 3.81
C LEU A 42 -6.23 -32.47 5.11
N ASP A 43 -7.10 -31.47 5.02
CA ASP A 43 -7.70 -30.80 6.17
C ASP A 43 -8.58 -31.77 6.99
N GLU A 44 -9.41 -32.57 6.31
CA GLU A 44 -10.21 -33.62 6.94
C GLU A 44 -9.32 -34.68 7.62
N GLU A 45 -8.23 -35.10 6.99
CA GLU A 45 -7.34 -36.12 7.57
C GLU A 45 -6.48 -35.57 8.72
N CYS A 46 -6.30 -34.25 8.81
CA CYS A 46 -5.63 -33.60 9.93
C CYS A 46 -6.40 -33.71 11.25
N ILE A 47 -7.74 -33.73 11.22
CA ILE A 47 -8.59 -33.79 12.41
C ILE A 47 -8.85 -35.22 12.89
N VAL A 48 -8.62 -36.24 12.05
CA VAL A 48 -8.86 -37.64 12.40
C VAL A 48 -7.80 -38.15 13.39
N PRO A 49 -8.20 -38.63 14.59
CA PRO A 49 -7.25 -39.20 15.54
C PRO A 49 -6.57 -40.45 14.95
N ARG A 50 -5.24 -40.51 15.00
CA ARG A 50 -4.38 -41.59 14.46
C ARG A 50 -4.24 -41.66 12.93
N ALA A 51 -4.70 -40.64 12.20
CA ALA A 51 -4.35 -40.51 10.78
C ALA A 51 -2.84 -40.31 10.59
N SER A 52 -2.32 -40.82 9.47
CA SER A 52 -0.91 -40.71 9.07
C SER A 52 -0.80 -40.25 7.62
N ASP A 53 0.36 -39.72 7.23
CA ASP A 53 0.57 -39.27 5.83
C ASP A 53 0.31 -40.40 4.82
N MET A 54 0.52 -41.67 5.22
CA MET A 54 0.26 -42.83 4.37
C MET A 54 -1.24 -43.13 4.24
N THR A 55 -2.03 -42.95 5.29
CA THR A 55 -3.49 -43.13 5.21
C THR A 55 -4.13 -42.04 4.36
N TYR A 56 -3.61 -40.80 4.45
CA TYR A 56 -3.97 -39.70 3.57
C TYR A 56 -3.72 -40.02 2.08
N VAL A 57 -2.51 -40.47 1.74
CA VAL A 57 -2.15 -40.84 0.35
C VAL A 57 -3.03 -41.98 -0.16
N GLN A 58 -3.35 -42.95 0.69
CA GLN A 58 -4.21 -44.08 0.31
C GLN A 58 -5.62 -43.58 -0.04
N LYS A 59 -6.22 -42.71 0.80
CA LYS A 59 -7.51 -42.08 0.51
C LYS A 59 -7.50 -41.27 -0.79
N LEU A 60 -6.47 -40.45 -1.01
CA LEU A 60 -6.33 -39.70 -2.27
C LEU A 60 -6.24 -40.62 -3.48
N THR A 61 -5.53 -41.74 -3.34
CA THR A 61 -5.37 -42.72 -4.40
C THR A 61 -6.70 -43.39 -4.72
N ASP A 62 -7.45 -43.83 -3.71
CA ASP A 62 -8.76 -44.46 -3.90
C ASP A 62 -9.80 -43.49 -4.48
N GLN A 63 -9.69 -42.20 -4.11
CA GLN A 63 -10.58 -41.16 -4.58
C GLN A 63 -10.29 -40.74 -6.02
N HIS A 64 -9.02 -40.48 -6.37
CA HIS A 64 -8.69 -39.82 -7.64
C HIS A 64 -7.98 -40.69 -8.67
N LEU A 65 -7.32 -41.78 -8.28
CA LEU A 65 -6.55 -42.59 -9.23
C LEU A 65 -7.48 -43.30 -10.22
N GLY A 66 -7.24 -43.10 -11.51
CA GLY A 66 -8.06 -43.66 -12.59
C GLY A 66 -9.38 -42.94 -12.82
N LYS A 67 -9.82 -42.06 -11.90
CA LYS A 67 -11.02 -41.22 -12.04
C LYS A 67 -10.69 -39.81 -12.53
N HIS A 68 -9.60 -39.22 -12.06
CA HIS A 68 -9.20 -37.86 -12.42
C HIS A 68 -8.02 -37.86 -13.42
N PRO A 69 -8.12 -37.18 -14.59
CA PRO A 69 -7.10 -37.24 -15.65
C PRO A 69 -5.74 -36.68 -15.22
N ASN A 70 -5.72 -35.75 -14.26
CA ASN A 70 -4.52 -35.06 -13.81
C ASN A 70 -3.92 -35.64 -12.51
N PHE A 71 -4.43 -36.77 -12.00
CA PHE A 71 -3.86 -37.49 -10.86
C PHE A 71 -3.22 -38.80 -11.32
N GLN A 72 -1.94 -39.01 -11.01
CA GLN A 72 -1.15 -40.14 -11.49
C GLN A 72 -0.35 -40.79 -10.36
N ARG A 73 0.05 -42.06 -10.57
CA ARG A 73 1.04 -42.69 -9.70
C ARG A 73 2.42 -42.03 -9.92
N PRO A 74 3.20 -41.86 -8.84
CA PRO A 74 4.56 -41.33 -8.94
C PRO A 74 5.43 -42.26 -9.78
N LYS A 75 6.29 -41.67 -10.61
CA LYS A 75 7.29 -42.44 -11.36
C LYS A 75 8.36 -42.96 -10.39
N PRO A 76 8.92 -44.17 -10.62
CA PRO A 76 9.98 -44.70 -9.76
C PRO A 76 11.17 -43.73 -9.72
N PRO A 77 11.76 -43.50 -8.52
CA PRO A 77 12.81 -42.49 -8.34
C PRO A 77 14.04 -42.82 -9.19
N LYS A 78 14.56 -41.82 -9.92
CA LYS A 78 15.82 -41.96 -10.66
C LYS A 78 16.99 -41.43 -9.83
N GLY A 79 17.97 -42.29 -9.54
CA GLY A 79 19.21 -41.90 -8.86
C GLY A 79 19.01 -41.57 -7.38
N LYS A 80 19.45 -40.38 -6.93
CA LYS A 80 19.38 -39.93 -5.52
C LYS A 80 18.05 -39.22 -5.16
N GLN A 81 17.02 -39.33 -6.00
CA GLN A 81 15.73 -38.68 -5.72
C GLN A 81 14.99 -39.42 -4.61
N VAL A 82 14.38 -38.65 -3.70
CA VAL A 82 13.54 -39.17 -2.63
C VAL A 82 12.29 -39.80 -3.24
N GLU A 83 11.81 -40.89 -2.65
CA GLU A 83 10.58 -41.56 -3.07
C GLU A 83 9.38 -40.60 -2.96
N ALA A 84 8.56 -40.56 -4.00
CA ALA A 84 7.35 -39.75 -4.06
C ALA A 84 6.13 -40.64 -3.89
N HIS A 85 5.07 -40.10 -3.31
CA HIS A 85 3.86 -40.84 -2.94
C HIS A 85 2.68 -40.58 -3.88
N MET A 86 2.66 -39.43 -4.56
CA MET A 86 1.63 -39.06 -5.54
C MET A 86 2.21 -38.21 -6.68
N ALA A 87 1.54 -38.12 -7.82
CA ALA A 87 1.90 -37.22 -8.91
C ALA A 87 0.68 -36.46 -9.45
N VAL A 88 0.87 -35.16 -9.71
CA VAL A 88 -0.16 -34.27 -10.27
C VAL A 88 0.33 -33.69 -11.59
N VAL A 89 -0.51 -33.70 -12.61
CA VAL A 89 -0.24 -33.10 -13.91
C VAL A 89 -0.62 -31.62 -13.87
N HIS A 90 0.41 -30.76 -13.85
CA HIS A 90 0.25 -29.32 -13.98
C HIS A 90 0.46 -28.88 -15.42
N TYR A 91 0.03 -27.66 -15.74
CA TYR A 91 0.31 -27.02 -17.03
C TYR A 91 1.80 -27.07 -17.42
N ALA A 92 2.69 -26.81 -16.45
CA ALA A 92 4.14 -26.79 -16.66
C ALA A 92 4.77 -28.20 -16.74
N GLY A 93 4.02 -29.25 -16.40
CA GLY A 93 4.49 -30.63 -16.38
C GLY A 93 3.99 -31.43 -15.17
N THR A 94 4.27 -32.73 -15.18
CA THR A 94 3.92 -33.63 -14.06
C THR A 94 4.89 -33.46 -12.90
N VAL A 95 4.36 -33.19 -11.71
CA VAL A 95 5.13 -33.03 -10.46
C VAL A 95 4.86 -34.23 -9.56
N CYS A 96 5.91 -34.87 -9.06
CA CYS A 96 5.82 -35.95 -8.08
C CYS A 96 6.03 -35.36 -6.68
N TYR A 97 5.07 -35.57 -5.78
CA TYR A 97 5.08 -35.03 -4.43
C TYR A 97 5.51 -36.10 -3.41
N ASN A 98 6.37 -35.69 -2.49
CA ASN A 98 6.61 -36.42 -1.26
C ASN A 98 5.71 -35.84 -0.16
N VAL A 99 4.78 -36.67 0.29
CA VAL A 99 3.73 -36.34 1.25
C VAL A 99 4.17 -36.47 2.73
N ASN A 100 5.42 -36.85 3.00
CA ASN A 100 5.93 -36.96 4.37
C ASN A 100 5.84 -35.62 5.12
N ASN A 101 5.32 -35.68 6.33
CA ASN A 101 5.02 -34.59 7.24
C ASN A 101 4.02 -33.58 6.67
N PHE A 102 3.14 -33.97 5.72
CA PHE A 102 2.09 -33.08 5.25
C PHE A 102 1.07 -32.80 6.35
N LEU A 103 0.62 -33.84 7.07
CA LEU A 103 -0.32 -33.66 8.17
C LEU A 103 0.28 -32.82 9.30
N GLU A 104 1.56 -33.03 9.63
CA GLU A 104 2.25 -32.25 10.67
C GLU A 104 2.41 -30.78 10.27
N LYS A 105 2.83 -30.50 9.02
CA LYS A 105 2.97 -29.13 8.50
C LYS A 105 1.62 -28.42 8.40
N ASN A 106 0.55 -29.14 8.08
CA ASN A 106 -0.78 -28.56 7.94
C ASN A 106 -1.46 -28.32 9.30
N LYS A 107 -1.10 -29.09 10.34
CA LYS A 107 -1.58 -28.85 11.73
C LYS A 107 -0.94 -27.64 12.40
N ASP A 108 0.21 -27.18 11.88
CA ASP A 108 1.03 -26.08 12.39
C ASP A 108 1.07 -25.98 13.93
N PRO A 109 1.50 -27.05 14.65
CA PRO A 109 1.40 -27.09 16.10
C PRO A 109 2.44 -26.18 16.76
N LEU A 110 2.03 -24.95 17.05
CA LEU A 110 2.73 -24.09 18.00
C LEU A 110 2.32 -24.45 19.44
N ASN A 111 3.23 -24.26 20.38
CA ASN A 111 2.96 -24.53 21.79
C ASN A 111 1.94 -23.51 22.34
N ASP A 112 0.73 -23.97 22.64
CA ASP A 112 -0.38 -23.13 23.12
C ASP A 112 -0.03 -22.35 24.40
N SER A 113 0.79 -22.92 25.30
CA SER A 113 1.24 -22.22 26.51
C SER A 113 2.18 -21.05 26.18
N ALA A 114 3.07 -21.23 25.19
CA ALA A 114 3.94 -20.16 24.74
C ALA A 114 3.13 -19.04 24.06
N VAL A 115 2.17 -19.39 23.20
CA VAL A 115 1.27 -18.44 22.54
C VAL A 115 0.45 -17.65 23.56
N ALA A 116 -0.10 -18.31 24.59
CA ALA A 116 -0.86 -17.65 25.65
C ALA A 116 -0.03 -16.62 26.43
N VAL A 117 1.26 -16.89 26.67
CA VAL A 117 2.18 -15.93 27.30
C VAL A 117 2.44 -14.74 26.36
N LEU A 118 2.63 -14.98 25.06
CA LEU A 118 2.88 -13.92 24.08
C LEU A 118 1.64 -13.01 23.91
N LYS A 119 0.44 -13.58 23.90
CA LYS A 119 -0.85 -12.88 23.88
C LYS A 119 -1.13 -12.04 25.13
N ASN A 120 -0.59 -12.45 26.27
CA ASN A 120 -0.79 -11.77 27.55
C ASN A 120 0.46 -10.99 28.01
N SER A 121 1.40 -10.73 27.10
CA SER A 121 2.65 -10.05 27.41
C SER A 121 2.39 -8.59 27.84
N GLN A 122 2.41 -8.34 29.15
CA GLN A 122 2.30 -6.99 29.72
C GLN A 122 3.64 -6.25 29.58
N GLY A 123 3.77 -5.43 28.53
CA GLY A 123 4.96 -4.60 28.33
C GLY A 123 5.35 -4.32 26.88
N ASN A 124 4.74 -5.03 25.92
CA ASN A 124 5.00 -4.79 24.50
C ASN A 124 3.69 -4.81 23.70
N ARG A 125 3.19 -3.62 23.35
CA ARG A 125 1.95 -3.46 22.59
C ARG A 125 2.03 -4.07 21.19
N LEU A 126 3.20 -4.06 20.55
CA LEU A 126 3.40 -4.69 19.25
C LEU A 126 3.25 -6.22 19.35
N MET A 127 3.66 -6.83 20.47
CA MET A 127 3.45 -8.27 20.70
C MET A 127 1.97 -8.60 20.90
N LEU A 128 1.22 -7.73 21.56
CA LEU A 128 -0.23 -7.90 21.68
C LEU A 128 -0.91 -7.81 20.30
N GLU A 129 -0.55 -6.82 19.48
CA GLU A 129 -1.11 -6.64 18.13
C GLU A 129 -0.72 -7.77 17.15
N ILE A 130 0.53 -8.26 17.18
CA ILE A 130 0.99 -9.35 16.29
C ILE A 130 0.27 -10.67 16.61
N TRP A 131 0.07 -10.95 17.90
CA TRP A 131 -0.47 -12.23 18.34
C TRP A 131 -1.99 -12.21 18.51
N ASP A 132 -2.66 -11.06 18.52
CA ASP A 132 -4.12 -10.93 18.74
C ASP A 132 -4.93 -11.93 17.89
N ASP A 133 -4.60 -11.98 16.60
CA ASP A 133 -5.25 -12.80 15.59
C ASP A 133 -4.90 -14.30 15.66
N TYR A 134 -3.82 -14.70 16.34
CA TYR A 134 -3.36 -16.09 16.37
C TYR A 134 -4.30 -16.96 17.23
N VAL A 135 -4.97 -17.94 16.66
CA VAL A 135 -5.92 -18.80 17.39
C VAL A 135 -5.17 -20.05 17.91
N THR A 136 -5.19 -20.31 19.22
CA THR A 136 -4.59 -21.53 19.82
C THR A 136 -5.33 -22.79 19.35
N GLN A 137 -4.70 -23.96 19.40
CA GLN A 137 -5.34 -25.20 18.92
C GLN A 137 -6.62 -25.55 19.71
N GLU A 138 -6.66 -25.26 21.02
CA GLU A 138 -7.90 -25.35 21.82
C GLU A 138 -9.01 -24.43 21.30
N LYS A 139 -8.67 -23.18 20.97
CA LYS A 139 -9.62 -22.17 20.51
C LYS A 139 -10.01 -22.38 19.04
N ALA A 140 -9.12 -22.98 18.24
CA ALA A 140 -9.35 -23.41 16.87
C ALA A 140 -10.22 -24.66 16.79
N ALA A 141 -10.11 -25.59 17.75
CA ALA A 141 -11.03 -26.72 17.89
C ALA A 141 -12.45 -26.28 18.33
N GLU A 142 -12.54 -25.20 19.12
CA GLU A 142 -13.83 -24.53 19.42
C GLU A 142 -14.38 -23.72 18.22
N LEU A 143 -13.51 -23.07 17.44
CA LEU A 143 -13.89 -22.32 16.23
C LEU A 143 -14.13 -23.23 15.01
N ALA A 144 -13.59 -24.45 14.98
CA ALA A 144 -13.90 -25.48 14.00
C ALA A 144 -15.32 -26.06 14.17
N LYS A 145 -15.93 -25.86 15.34
CA LYS A 145 -17.38 -25.99 15.57
C LYS A 145 -18.19 -24.73 15.19
N GLN A 146 -17.56 -23.70 14.64
CA GLN A 146 -18.18 -22.42 14.27
C GLN A 146 -17.65 -21.91 12.92
N GLY A 147 -17.44 -22.85 11.98
CA GLY A 147 -16.67 -22.69 10.75
C GLY A 147 -16.75 -21.31 10.09
N LYS A 148 -15.60 -20.63 9.95
CA LYS A 148 -15.47 -19.41 9.14
C LYS A 148 -14.08 -19.30 8.49
N GLU A 149 -14.07 -19.33 7.16
CA GLU A 149 -13.03 -18.67 6.36
C GLU A 149 -13.66 -17.88 5.20
N THR A 150 -12.99 -16.78 4.83
CA THR A 150 -13.44 -15.78 3.84
C THR A 150 -12.39 -15.57 2.74
N LYS A 151 -12.80 -15.41 1.46
CA LYS A 151 -12.21 -14.49 0.43
C LYS A 151 -12.99 -14.53 -0.92
N ARG A 152 -13.54 -13.38 -1.39
CA ARG A 152 -13.16 -12.50 -2.55
C ARG A 152 -13.35 -13.13 -3.96
N GLY A 153 -14.07 -12.61 -4.97
CA GLY A 153 -14.98 -11.47 -5.20
C GLY A 153 -14.95 -10.92 -6.66
N GLY A 154 -15.99 -10.19 -7.10
CA GLY A 154 -16.04 -9.07 -8.10
C GLY A 154 -16.59 -9.39 -9.52
N LYS A 155 -17.27 -8.52 -10.28
CA LYS A 155 -17.95 -7.20 -10.10
C LYS A 155 -18.83 -6.92 -11.34
N ALA A 156 -19.98 -6.24 -11.17
CA ALA A 156 -20.92 -5.82 -12.22
C ALA A 156 -20.85 -4.34 -12.68
N SER A 157 -21.53 -4.10 -13.81
CA SER A 157 -22.01 -2.91 -14.56
C SER A 157 -21.93 -1.46 -14.03
N SER A 158 -21.93 -0.49 -14.96
CA SER A 158 -22.63 0.80 -14.77
C SER A 158 -23.12 1.43 -16.09
N PHE A 159 -24.31 2.04 -16.00
CA PHE A 159 -24.99 2.90 -16.98
C PHE A 159 -24.22 4.17 -17.35
N MET A 160 -24.38 4.64 -18.60
CA MET A 160 -24.47 6.07 -18.94
C MET A 160 -25.00 6.30 -20.37
N THR A 161 -25.72 7.42 -20.51
CA THR A 161 -26.24 8.16 -21.66
C THR A 161 -25.62 7.85 -23.05
N ASP A 162 -26.41 7.95 -24.12
CA ASP A 162 -26.19 7.45 -25.51
C ASP A 162 -24.88 7.90 -26.23
N HIS A 163 -23.72 7.52 -25.67
CA HIS A 163 -22.37 7.73 -26.21
C HIS A 163 -22.14 6.97 -27.52
N LYS A 164 -22.97 5.97 -27.81
CA LYS A 164 -22.89 5.13 -29.01
C LYS A 164 -23.14 5.93 -30.28
N LYS A 165 -24.14 6.82 -30.32
CA LYS A 165 -24.41 7.67 -31.49
C LYS A 165 -23.25 8.60 -31.84
N SER A 166 -22.65 9.24 -30.83
CA SER A 166 -21.50 10.14 -31.03
C SER A 166 -20.27 9.36 -31.50
N SER A 167 -20.07 8.18 -30.92
CA SER A 167 -18.99 7.26 -31.27
C SER A 167 -19.09 6.79 -32.72
N ILE A 168 -20.28 6.38 -33.17
CA ILE A 168 -20.55 5.97 -34.56
C ILE A 168 -20.27 7.14 -35.51
N ALA A 169 -20.77 8.34 -35.20
CA ALA A 169 -20.56 9.51 -36.05
C ALA A 169 -19.07 9.90 -36.19
N ILE A 170 -18.28 9.76 -35.13
CA ILE A 170 -16.83 10.01 -35.16
C ILE A 170 -16.12 8.93 -35.98
N THR A 171 -16.39 7.65 -35.72
CA THR A 171 -15.76 6.55 -36.48
C THR A 171 -16.12 6.62 -37.95
N ASP A 172 -17.37 6.93 -38.31
CA ASP A 172 -17.81 7.09 -39.70
C ASP A 172 -17.10 8.24 -40.40
N ARG A 173 -16.88 9.36 -39.68
CA ARG A 173 -16.13 10.50 -40.21
C ARG A 173 -14.67 10.15 -40.43
N LEU A 174 -14.04 9.44 -39.50
CA LEU A 174 -12.65 8.98 -39.64
C LEU A 174 -12.49 7.97 -40.78
N CYS A 175 -13.48 7.09 -40.97
CA CYS A 175 -13.54 6.19 -42.13
C CYS A 175 -13.68 6.96 -43.45
N LYS A 176 -14.54 7.97 -43.51
CA LYS A 176 -14.67 8.85 -44.70
C LYS A 176 -13.40 9.66 -45.01
N GLN A 177 -12.57 9.91 -44.00
CA GLN A 177 -11.29 10.61 -44.14
C GLN A 177 -10.11 9.66 -44.38
N GLU A 178 -10.38 8.35 -44.54
CA GLU A 178 -9.36 7.30 -44.73
C GLU A 178 -8.33 7.22 -43.59
N GLN A 179 -8.70 7.66 -42.37
CA GLN A 179 -7.85 7.61 -41.18
C GLN A 179 -8.09 6.36 -40.31
N LEU A 180 -9.20 5.67 -40.54
CA LEU A 180 -9.63 4.45 -39.85
C LEU A 180 -10.32 3.51 -40.85
N CYS A 181 -10.02 2.22 -40.80
CA CYS A 181 -10.69 1.21 -41.63
C CYS A 181 -11.76 0.45 -40.84
N ALA A 182 -12.82 -0.01 -41.52
CA ALA A 182 -13.92 -0.76 -40.88
C ALA A 182 -13.48 -2.09 -40.24
N GLU A 183 -12.33 -2.65 -40.62
CA GLU A 183 -11.78 -3.87 -40.01
C GLU A 183 -10.95 -3.63 -38.74
N GLU A 184 -10.61 -2.38 -38.45
CA GLU A 184 -9.73 -1.99 -37.34
C GLU A 184 -10.49 -1.80 -36.03
N PHE A 185 -11.82 -1.78 -36.08
CA PHE A 185 -12.67 -1.58 -34.91
C PHE A 185 -14.02 -2.32 -35.02
N ARG A 186 -14.68 -2.48 -33.88
CA ARG A 186 -16.06 -2.97 -33.76
C ARG A 186 -16.80 -2.16 -32.70
N HIS A 187 -18.05 -1.79 -32.97
CA HIS A 187 -18.91 -1.15 -31.98
C HIS A 187 -19.62 -2.20 -31.13
N GLY A 188 -19.50 -2.08 -29.82
CA GLY A 188 -20.35 -2.75 -28.85
C GLY A 188 -21.58 -1.91 -28.48
N GLU A 189 -22.26 -2.27 -27.40
CA GLU A 189 -23.39 -1.52 -26.84
C GLU A 189 -22.93 -0.28 -26.07
N THR A 190 -21.88 -0.40 -25.26
CA THR A 190 -21.32 0.69 -24.48
C THR A 190 -19.87 1.02 -24.87
N LYS A 191 -19.14 0.07 -25.45
CA LYS A 191 -17.71 0.19 -25.76
C LYS A 191 -17.41 0.13 -27.26
N ILE A 192 -16.27 0.68 -27.67
CA ILE A 192 -15.67 0.46 -28.99
C ILE A 192 -14.43 -0.40 -28.80
N PHE A 193 -14.29 -1.43 -29.60
CA PHE A 193 -13.18 -2.37 -29.57
C PHE A 193 -12.27 -2.06 -30.74
N PHE A 194 -10.98 -1.86 -30.46
CA PHE A 194 -9.96 -1.56 -31.46
C PHE A 194 -8.96 -2.70 -31.55
N LYS A 195 -8.46 -2.97 -32.75
CA LYS A 195 -7.27 -3.81 -32.91
C LYS A 195 -6.06 -3.15 -32.28
N ALA A 196 -5.09 -3.97 -31.88
CA ALA A 196 -3.84 -3.49 -31.31
C ALA A 196 -3.18 -2.43 -32.20
N GLY A 197 -2.72 -1.33 -31.60
CA GLY A 197 -2.03 -0.23 -32.29
C GLY A 197 -2.95 0.83 -32.93
N VAL A 198 -4.24 0.52 -33.16
CA VAL A 198 -5.17 1.47 -33.79
C VAL A 198 -5.47 2.65 -32.88
N LEU A 199 -5.68 2.40 -31.58
CA LEU A 199 -5.93 3.47 -30.61
C LEU A 199 -4.74 4.44 -30.50
N ALA A 200 -3.51 3.92 -30.47
CA ALA A 200 -2.30 4.75 -30.42
C ALA A 200 -2.21 5.70 -31.63
N ARG A 201 -2.51 5.20 -32.83
CA ARG A 201 -2.55 6.02 -34.06
C ARG A 201 -3.62 7.11 -33.98
N LEU A 202 -4.79 6.80 -33.41
CA LEU A 202 -5.86 7.79 -33.21
C LEU A 202 -5.49 8.83 -32.14
N GLU A 203 -4.73 8.45 -31.12
CA GLU A 203 -4.21 9.37 -30.11
C GLU A 203 -3.20 10.35 -30.71
N ASP A 204 -2.29 9.89 -31.58
CA ASP A 204 -1.36 10.78 -32.29
C ASP A 204 -2.09 11.83 -33.14
N LEU A 205 -3.12 11.39 -33.89
CA LEU A 205 -3.98 12.30 -34.67
C LEU A 205 -4.72 13.31 -33.79
N ARG A 206 -5.23 12.85 -32.63
CA ARG A 206 -5.89 13.71 -31.65
C ARG A 206 -4.91 14.75 -31.12
N ASP A 207 -3.71 14.36 -30.76
CA ASP A 207 -2.71 15.22 -30.15
C ASP A 207 -2.21 16.29 -31.13
N GLU A 208 -2.09 15.97 -32.42
CA GLU A 208 -1.78 16.97 -33.46
C GLU A 208 -2.88 18.06 -33.56
N LYS A 209 -4.16 17.67 -33.45
CA LYS A 209 -5.28 18.63 -33.44
C LYS A 209 -5.37 19.39 -32.13
N LEU A 210 -5.19 18.72 -31.00
CA LEU A 210 -5.20 19.34 -29.68
C LEU A 210 -4.06 20.35 -29.53
N SER A 211 -2.87 20.07 -30.05
CA SER A 211 -1.73 21.00 -30.05
C SER A 211 -2.10 22.36 -30.64
N LYS A 212 -2.83 22.39 -31.76
CA LYS A 212 -3.31 23.64 -32.40
C LYS A 212 -4.30 24.39 -31.51
N ILE A 213 -5.30 23.70 -30.97
CA ILE A 213 -6.33 24.30 -30.09
C ILE A 213 -5.70 24.80 -28.78
N MET A 214 -4.86 23.99 -28.16
CA MET A 214 -4.16 24.31 -26.92
C MET A 214 -3.23 25.51 -27.09
N THR A 215 -2.56 25.63 -28.23
CA THR A 215 -1.73 26.81 -28.54
C THR A 215 -2.59 28.09 -28.62
N LEU A 216 -3.76 28.03 -29.26
CA LEU A 216 -4.69 29.17 -29.31
C LEU A 216 -5.23 29.54 -27.92
N PHE A 217 -5.61 28.53 -27.13
CA PHE A 217 -6.06 28.74 -25.75
C PHE A 217 -4.96 29.36 -24.87
N GLN A 218 -3.74 28.83 -24.95
CA GLN A 218 -2.58 29.39 -24.26
C GLN A 218 -2.28 30.82 -24.71
N ALA A 219 -2.44 31.14 -26.00
CA ALA A 219 -2.27 32.49 -26.51
C ALA A 219 -3.30 33.45 -25.90
N GLN A 220 -4.56 33.04 -25.76
CA GLN A 220 -5.58 33.84 -25.08
C GLN A 220 -5.27 34.06 -23.59
N ILE A 221 -4.85 33.01 -22.87
CA ILE A 221 -4.43 33.14 -21.47
C ILE A 221 -3.26 34.11 -21.33
N ARG A 222 -2.21 33.95 -22.14
CA ARG A 222 -1.04 34.84 -22.13
C ARG A 222 -1.43 36.28 -22.46
N GLY A 223 -2.32 36.48 -23.43
CA GLY A 223 -2.87 37.78 -23.77
C GLY A 223 -3.63 38.42 -22.61
N PHE A 224 -4.51 37.66 -21.95
CA PHE A 224 -5.26 38.12 -20.77
C PHE A 224 -4.32 38.52 -19.62
N LEU A 225 -3.33 37.68 -19.31
CA LEU A 225 -2.34 37.97 -18.27
C LEU A 225 -1.49 39.20 -18.62
N ALA A 226 -1.06 39.34 -19.87
CA ALA A 226 -0.30 40.50 -20.32
C ALA A 226 -1.12 41.80 -20.24
N GLN A 227 -2.41 41.76 -20.59
CA GLN A 227 -3.30 42.92 -20.44
C GLN A 227 -3.45 43.34 -18.96
N ASN A 228 -3.57 42.38 -18.04
CA ASN A 228 -3.60 42.67 -16.61
C ASN A 228 -2.28 43.25 -16.11
N ASP A 229 -1.13 42.73 -16.57
CA ASP A 229 0.18 43.29 -16.21
C ASP A 229 0.38 44.72 -16.74
N ILE A 230 -0.06 45.00 -17.98
CA ILE A 230 -0.03 46.35 -18.56
C ILE A 230 -0.88 47.32 -17.73
N LYS A 231 -2.11 46.95 -17.37
CA LYS A 231 -2.97 47.77 -16.50
C LYS A 231 -2.27 48.10 -15.18
N ARG A 232 -1.64 47.10 -14.56
CA ARG A 232 -0.86 47.26 -13.33
C ARG A 232 0.31 48.24 -13.51
N ARG A 233 1.09 48.11 -14.58
CA ARG A 233 2.25 48.99 -14.86
C ARG A 233 1.84 50.44 -15.17
N VAL A 234 0.75 50.64 -15.91
CA VAL A 234 0.21 51.97 -16.18
C VAL A 234 -0.22 52.66 -14.88
N GLN A 235 -0.92 51.94 -13.99
CA GLN A 235 -1.27 52.44 -12.66
C GLN A 235 -0.03 52.76 -11.83
N GLN A 236 1.01 51.91 -11.85
CA GLN A 236 2.29 52.19 -11.17
C GLN A 236 2.97 53.45 -11.70
N GLN A 237 2.99 53.67 -13.02
CA GLN A 237 3.60 54.85 -13.61
C GLN A 237 2.85 56.13 -13.23
N ALA A 238 1.52 56.10 -13.24
CA ALA A 238 0.69 57.20 -12.76
C ALA A 238 0.94 57.48 -11.27
N GLY A 239 0.93 56.42 -10.44
CA GLY A 239 1.22 56.49 -9.01
C GLY A 239 2.62 57.05 -8.72
N LEU A 240 3.65 56.67 -9.50
CA LEU A 240 5.01 57.16 -9.34
C LEU A 240 5.10 58.67 -9.58
N ARG A 241 4.43 59.19 -10.60
CA ARG A 241 4.39 60.65 -10.87
C ARG A 241 3.73 61.41 -9.72
N VAL A 242 2.62 60.89 -9.21
CA VAL A 242 1.92 61.47 -8.04
C VAL A 242 2.83 61.44 -6.81
N LEU A 243 3.52 60.32 -6.57
CA LEU A 243 4.44 60.16 -5.46
C LEU A 243 5.62 61.13 -5.55
N GLN A 244 6.26 61.25 -6.71
CA GLN A 244 7.33 62.23 -6.95
C GLN A 244 6.88 63.66 -6.68
N ARG A 245 5.68 64.04 -7.15
CA ARG A 245 5.09 65.36 -6.88
C ARG A 245 4.83 65.56 -5.38
N ASN A 246 4.23 64.57 -4.72
CA ASN A 246 3.90 64.64 -3.30
C ASN A 246 5.15 64.68 -2.42
N VAL A 247 6.21 63.95 -2.76
CA VAL A 247 7.50 64.00 -2.05
C VAL A 247 8.11 65.40 -2.14
N ARG A 248 8.12 66.01 -3.34
CA ARG A 248 8.58 67.40 -3.51
C ARG A 248 7.76 68.37 -2.66
N LEU A 249 6.43 68.26 -2.68
CA LEU A 249 5.55 69.09 -1.84
C LEU A 249 5.79 68.84 -0.35
N TRP A 250 5.98 67.60 0.08
CA TRP A 250 6.28 67.24 1.46
C TRP A 250 7.59 67.87 1.96
N CYS A 251 8.63 67.89 1.13
CA CYS A 251 9.89 68.55 1.47
C CYS A 251 9.71 70.03 1.83
N THR A 252 8.72 70.70 1.22
CA THR A 252 8.33 72.08 1.54
C THR A 252 7.37 72.16 2.72
N LEU A 253 6.34 71.31 2.76
CA LEU A 253 5.28 71.34 3.80
C LEU A 253 5.80 70.96 5.18
N ARG A 254 6.77 70.03 5.27
CA ARG A 254 7.32 69.55 6.56
C ARG A 254 7.96 70.67 7.39
N THR A 255 8.48 71.71 6.72
CA THR A 255 9.08 72.89 7.36
C THR A 255 8.07 74.01 7.58
N TRP A 256 6.87 73.93 7.02
CA TRP A 256 5.88 75.01 7.08
C TRP A 256 5.06 74.95 8.38
N GLU A 257 5.09 76.03 9.17
CA GLU A 257 4.48 76.08 10.51
C GLU A 257 2.96 75.89 10.51
N TRP A 258 2.24 76.45 9.52
CA TRP A 258 0.78 76.26 9.40
C TRP A 258 0.40 74.79 9.15
N PHE A 259 1.21 74.06 8.38
CA PHE A 259 0.97 72.64 8.13
C PHE A 259 1.23 71.79 9.37
N LYS A 260 2.25 72.13 10.17
CA LYS A 260 2.50 71.49 11.48
C LYS A 260 1.33 71.71 12.45
N LEU A 261 0.77 72.92 12.48
CA LEU A 261 -0.42 73.22 13.28
C LEU A 261 -1.62 72.40 12.81
N PHE A 262 -1.91 72.36 11.51
CA PHE A 262 -2.97 71.54 10.93
C PHE A 262 -2.81 70.05 11.29
N GLY A 263 -1.59 69.51 11.22
CA GLY A 263 -1.30 68.12 11.61
C GLY A 263 -1.59 67.83 13.09
N ARG A 264 -1.36 68.80 13.99
CA ARG A 264 -1.70 68.68 15.41
C ARG A 264 -3.20 68.81 15.68
N VAL A 265 -3.92 69.63 14.91
CA VAL A 265 -5.35 69.89 15.11
C VAL A 265 -6.23 68.83 14.44
N LYS A 266 -5.82 68.29 13.29
CA LYS A 266 -6.61 67.34 12.48
C LYS A 266 -7.13 66.10 13.24
N PRO A 267 -6.37 65.43 14.14
CA PRO A 267 -6.87 64.29 14.92
C PRO A 267 -8.05 64.62 15.86
N PHE A 268 -8.25 65.89 16.20
CA PHE A 268 -9.36 66.36 17.03
C PHE A 268 -10.63 66.62 16.21
N LEU A 269 -10.56 66.60 14.87
CA LEU A 269 -11.66 66.75 13.94
C LEU A 269 -12.14 65.35 13.49
N LYS A 270 -12.88 64.63 14.34
CA LYS A 270 -13.18 63.18 14.18
C LYS A 270 -14.42 62.80 13.35
N SER A 271 -15.21 63.73 12.80
CA SER A 271 -16.56 63.38 12.31
C SER A 271 -16.61 62.70 10.92
N GLU A 272 -15.75 63.07 9.96
CA GLU A 272 -15.91 62.60 8.56
C GLU A 272 -15.49 61.14 8.33
N LYS A 273 -14.44 60.64 9.01
CA LYS A 273 -13.93 59.28 8.79
C LYS A 273 -14.81 58.17 9.37
N GLN A 274 -15.70 58.50 10.32
CA GLN A 274 -16.58 57.51 10.93
C GLN A 274 -17.74 57.14 9.99
N ALA A 275 -18.26 58.10 9.21
CA ALA A 275 -19.36 57.86 8.28
C ALA A 275 -18.96 56.89 7.14
N GLU A 276 -17.83 57.12 6.49
CA GLU A 276 -17.31 56.22 5.44
C GLU A 276 -17.03 54.80 5.96
N ALA A 277 -16.51 54.69 7.18
CA ALA A 277 -16.25 53.39 7.81
C ALA A 277 -17.56 52.64 8.12
N ILE A 278 -18.59 53.35 8.59
CA ILE A 278 -19.92 52.78 8.85
C ILE A 278 -20.57 52.31 7.55
N GLU A 279 -20.46 53.08 6.47
CA GLU A 279 -21.02 52.71 5.17
C GLU A 279 -20.35 51.45 4.59
N GLN A 280 -19.02 51.38 4.62
CA GLN A 280 -18.27 50.19 4.18
C GLN A 280 -18.58 48.96 5.03
N LEU A 281 -18.75 49.13 6.35
CA LEU A 281 -19.19 48.04 7.23
C LEU A 281 -20.61 47.59 6.88
N SER A 282 -21.52 48.51 6.54
CA SER A 282 -22.90 48.16 6.17
C SER A 282 -22.97 47.30 4.90
N VAL A 283 -22.13 47.57 3.90
CA VAL A 283 -22.07 46.79 2.66
C VAL A 283 -21.54 45.38 2.94
N LYS A 284 -20.46 45.28 3.72
CA LYS A 284 -19.90 43.97 4.12
C LYS A 284 -20.87 43.15 4.95
N VAL A 285 -21.62 43.79 5.85
CA VAL A 285 -22.65 43.12 6.65
C VAL A 285 -23.71 42.51 5.72
N LYS A 286 -24.21 43.26 4.73
CA LYS A 286 -25.19 42.75 3.76
C LYS A 286 -24.66 41.58 2.93
N GLU A 287 -23.44 41.67 2.40
CA GLU A 287 -22.83 40.58 1.63
C GLU A 287 -22.66 39.31 2.47
N LEU A 288 -22.25 39.46 3.74
CA LEU A 288 -22.10 38.34 4.66
C LEU A 288 -23.46 37.73 5.04
N GLU A 289 -24.49 38.56 5.24
CA GLU A 289 -25.85 38.09 5.51
C GLU A 289 -26.41 37.28 4.33
N GLU A 290 -26.24 37.74 3.09
CA GLU A 290 -26.70 37.01 1.90
C GLU A 290 -25.97 35.68 1.71
N ASN A 291 -24.65 35.65 1.92
CA ASN A 291 -23.87 34.43 1.82
C ASN A 291 -24.21 33.44 2.94
N LEU A 292 -24.41 33.93 4.17
CA LEU A 292 -24.80 33.09 5.30
C LEU A 292 -26.13 32.39 5.02
N VAL A 293 -27.13 33.11 4.48
CA VAL A 293 -28.43 32.52 4.13
C VAL A 293 -28.31 31.42 3.07
N LYS A 294 -27.49 31.61 2.03
CA LYS A 294 -27.28 30.61 0.97
C LYS A 294 -26.59 29.35 1.51
N GLU A 295 -25.55 29.52 2.33
CA GLU A 295 -24.82 28.42 2.96
C GLU A 295 -25.69 27.68 3.98
N GLU A 296 -26.56 28.37 4.71
CA GLU A 296 -27.49 27.72 5.65
C GLU A 296 -28.52 26.82 4.95
N VAL A 297 -29.02 27.22 3.78
CA VAL A 297 -29.96 26.40 3.00
C VAL A 297 -29.27 25.15 2.47
N THR A 298 -28.11 25.31 1.83
CA THR A 298 -27.35 24.17 1.27
C THR A 298 -26.89 23.20 2.36
N ARG A 299 -26.44 23.72 3.52
CA ARG A 299 -26.08 22.88 4.67
C ARG A 299 -27.26 22.04 5.14
N LYS A 300 -28.46 22.62 5.27
CA LYS A 300 -29.66 21.89 5.69
C LYS A 300 -30.05 20.79 4.70
N GLU A 301 -29.99 21.07 3.40
CA GLU A 301 -30.27 20.06 2.36
C GLU A 301 -29.30 18.88 2.44
N LEU A 302 -28.00 19.15 2.60
CA LEU A 302 -26.98 18.12 2.75
C LEU A 302 -27.13 17.33 4.07
N GLU A 303 -27.48 17.99 5.17
CA GLU A 303 -27.75 17.33 6.45
C GLU A 303 -28.93 16.34 6.33
N ILE A 304 -29.98 16.70 5.59
CA ILE A 304 -31.12 15.80 5.33
C ILE A 304 -30.67 14.58 4.50
N GLN A 305 -29.89 14.77 3.43
CA GLN A 305 -29.37 13.65 2.64
C GLN A 305 -28.46 12.72 3.46
N VAL A 306 -27.60 13.30 4.30
CA VAL A 306 -26.70 12.52 5.17
C VAL A 306 -27.48 11.71 6.20
N THR A 307 -28.56 12.27 6.76
CA THR A 307 -29.40 11.56 7.72
C THR A 307 -30.20 10.42 7.05
N GLN A 308 -30.70 10.62 5.83
CA GLN A 308 -31.35 9.57 5.04
C GLN A 308 -30.40 8.40 4.75
N LEU A 309 -29.20 8.68 4.22
CA LEU A 309 -28.20 7.64 3.92
C LEU A 309 -27.73 6.91 5.18
N LYS A 310 -27.65 7.59 6.32
CA LYS A 310 -27.35 6.95 7.61
C LYS A 310 -28.48 6.03 8.07
N SER A 311 -29.73 6.42 7.87
CA SER A 311 -30.89 5.57 8.17
C SER A 311 -30.88 4.30 7.34
N GLU A 312 -30.72 4.44 6.01
CA GLU A 312 -30.65 3.30 5.08
C GLU A 312 -29.49 2.36 5.42
N LYS A 313 -28.31 2.91 5.74
CA LYS A 313 -27.16 2.12 6.19
C LYS A 313 -27.49 1.33 7.46
N ASN A 314 -28.14 1.96 8.44
CA ASN A 314 -28.47 1.31 9.71
C ASN A 314 -29.54 0.23 9.52
N GLU A 315 -30.55 0.47 8.68
CA GLU A 315 -31.56 -0.54 8.33
C GLU A 315 -30.94 -1.75 7.64
N LEU A 316 -30.06 -1.52 6.65
CA LEU A 316 -29.32 -2.60 5.99
C LEU A 316 -28.40 -3.36 6.96
N PHE A 317 -27.79 -2.64 7.91
CA PHE A 317 -26.95 -3.27 8.92
C PHE A 317 -27.77 -4.16 9.87
N THR A 318 -28.94 -3.70 10.31
CA THR A 318 -29.85 -4.50 11.15
C THR A 318 -30.34 -5.74 10.41
N LYS A 319 -30.72 -5.60 9.12
CA LYS A 319 -31.11 -6.73 8.27
C LYS A 319 -29.98 -7.74 8.12
N LEU A 320 -28.76 -7.26 7.87
CA LEU A 320 -27.57 -8.12 7.78
C LEU A 320 -27.33 -8.89 9.08
N GLU A 321 -27.51 -8.25 10.23
CA GLU A 321 -27.32 -8.93 11.52
C GLU A 321 -28.41 -9.98 11.79
N GLN A 322 -29.67 -9.70 11.39
CA GLN A 322 -30.75 -10.70 11.43
C GLN A 322 -30.46 -11.90 10.53
N GLU A 323 -30.03 -11.66 9.29
CA GLU A 323 -29.64 -12.74 8.35
C GLU A 323 -28.46 -13.56 8.87
N LYS A 324 -27.49 -12.95 9.56
CA LYS A 324 -26.42 -13.71 10.21
C LYS A 324 -26.92 -14.61 11.34
N VAL A 325 -27.90 -14.15 12.13
CA VAL A 325 -28.50 -14.98 13.19
C VAL A 325 -29.26 -16.14 12.55
N HIS A 326 -30.06 -15.89 11.52
CA HIS A 326 -30.74 -16.96 10.78
C HIS A 326 -29.78 -17.95 10.11
N LEU A 327 -28.66 -17.45 9.58
CA LEU A 327 -27.61 -18.31 9.05
C LEU A 327 -27.02 -19.20 10.16
N ALA A 328 -26.73 -18.65 11.33
CA ALA A 328 -26.22 -19.41 12.46
C ALA A 328 -27.22 -20.48 12.94
N GLU A 329 -28.52 -20.14 13.02
CA GLU A 329 -29.59 -21.11 13.33
C GLU A 329 -29.67 -22.22 12.27
N SER A 330 -29.51 -21.86 10.99
CA SER A 330 -29.49 -22.85 9.90
C SER A 330 -28.24 -23.73 9.96
N GLU A 331 -27.09 -23.17 10.29
CA GLU A 331 -25.84 -23.91 10.47
C GLU A 331 -25.96 -24.91 11.63
N GLU A 332 -26.53 -24.49 12.78
CA GLU A 332 -26.79 -25.40 13.90
C GLU A 332 -27.75 -26.54 13.52
N ASN A 333 -28.81 -26.24 12.76
CA ASN A 333 -29.73 -27.27 12.25
C ASN A 333 -29.03 -28.25 11.30
N ILE A 334 -28.11 -27.77 10.45
CA ILE A 334 -27.32 -28.63 9.56
C ILE A 334 -26.42 -29.56 10.39
N GLU A 335 -25.71 -29.04 11.38
CA GLU A 335 -24.87 -29.86 12.27
C GLU A 335 -25.69 -30.93 13.00
N GLN A 336 -26.87 -30.58 13.51
CA GLN A 336 -27.77 -31.54 14.15
C GLN A 336 -28.22 -32.63 13.17
N LEU A 337 -28.55 -32.27 11.92
CA LEU A 337 -28.92 -33.23 10.88
C LEU A 337 -27.76 -34.12 10.47
N GLU A 338 -26.54 -33.58 10.37
CA GLU A 338 -25.33 -34.35 10.09
C GLU A 338 -25.03 -35.35 11.22
N ALA A 339 -25.18 -34.95 12.48
CA ALA A 339 -25.03 -35.85 13.62
C ALA A 339 -26.09 -36.98 13.62
N ILE A 340 -27.34 -36.66 13.28
CA ILE A 340 -28.40 -37.66 13.12
C ILE A 340 -28.09 -38.60 11.96
N LYS A 341 -27.60 -38.07 10.83
CA LYS A 341 -27.19 -38.87 9.68
C LYS A 341 -26.09 -39.85 10.05
N GLU A 342 -25.05 -39.41 10.76
CA GLU A 342 -23.96 -40.31 11.20
C GLU A 342 -24.48 -41.44 12.10
N GLN A 343 -25.46 -41.15 12.97
CA GLN A 343 -26.11 -42.18 13.79
C GLN A 343 -26.96 -43.14 12.96
N LEU A 344 -27.64 -42.65 11.92
CA LEU A 344 -28.42 -43.47 11.01
C LEU A 344 -27.53 -44.36 10.14
N ASP A 345 -26.41 -43.83 9.64
CA ASP A 345 -25.43 -44.60 8.86
C ASP A 345 -24.85 -45.74 9.71
N LYS A 346 -24.49 -45.47 10.98
CA LYS A 346 -24.07 -46.54 11.91
C LYS A 346 -25.13 -47.60 12.12
N LYS A 347 -26.40 -47.21 12.30
CA LYS A 347 -27.51 -48.16 12.43
C LYS A 347 -27.75 -48.95 11.15
N LEU A 348 -27.58 -48.32 9.98
CA LEU A 348 -27.71 -48.97 8.69
C LEU A 348 -26.64 -50.05 8.53
N ASP A 349 -25.38 -49.74 8.86
CA ASP A 349 -24.28 -50.69 8.84
C ASP A 349 -24.52 -51.86 9.82
N GLU A 350 -24.97 -51.58 11.04
CA GLU A 350 -25.33 -52.62 12.02
C GLU A 350 -26.46 -53.53 11.52
N LEU A 351 -27.50 -52.94 10.92
CA LEU A 351 -28.64 -53.68 10.38
C LEU A 351 -28.25 -54.50 9.14
N SER A 352 -27.39 -53.96 8.27
CA SER A 352 -26.87 -54.66 7.10
C SER A 352 -26.04 -55.88 7.53
N ASN A 353 -25.10 -55.70 8.47
CA ASN A 353 -24.31 -56.81 9.01
C ASN A 353 -25.21 -57.88 9.65
N ARG A 354 -26.26 -57.46 10.36
CA ARG A 354 -27.23 -58.39 10.96
C ARG A 354 -28.09 -59.10 9.92
N LEU A 355 -28.41 -58.45 8.81
CA LEU A 355 -29.12 -59.07 7.69
C LEU A 355 -28.24 -60.14 7.06
N ASP A 356 -26.98 -59.83 6.76
CA ASP A 356 -26.00 -60.77 6.22
C ASP A 356 -25.85 -62.01 7.11
N GLU A 357 -25.73 -61.83 8.43
CA GLU A 357 -25.71 -62.95 9.38
C GLU A 357 -26.99 -63.82 9.33
N MET A 358 -28.16 -63.21 9.15
CA MET A 358 -29.43 -63.92 9.08
C MET A 358 -29.61 -64.63 7.74
N GLU A 359 -29.12 -64.06 6.65
CA GLU A 359 -29.07 -64.70 5.34
C GLU A 359 -28.15 -65.92 5.35
N ASP A 360 -26.97 -65.80 5.95
CA ASP A 360 -26.05 -66.92 6.15
C ASP A 360 -26.72 -68.04 6.98
N ARG A 361 -27.35 -67.71 8.12
CA ARG A 361 -28.10 -68.69 8.94
C ARG A 361 -29.25 -69.33 8.17
N ASN A 362 -29.99 -68.57 7.36
CA ASN A 362 -31.08 -69.10 6.55
C ASN A 362 -30.55 -70.04 5.46
N SER A 363 -29.42 -69.71 4.84
CA SER A 363 -28.76 -70.56 3.86
C SER A 363 -28.32 -71.90 4.49
N ASP A 364 -27.79 -71.87 5.72
CA ASP A 364 -27.39 -73.06 6.45
C ASP A 364 -28.59 -73.90 6.90
N LEU A 365 -29.68 -73.27 7.36
CA LEU A 365 -30.94 -73.94 7.66
C LEU A 365 -31.56 -74.58 6.41
N GLN A 366 -31.52 -73.93 5.25
CA GLN A 366 -31.96 -74.52 3.99
C GLN A 366 -31.13 -75.76 3.61
N ARG A 367 -29.80 -75.70 3.78
CA ARG A 367 -28.92 -76.87 3.57
C ARG A 367 -29.25 -78.00 4.53
N ALA A 368 -29.48 -77.70 5.81
CA ALA A 368 -29.85 -78.70 6.81
C ALA A 368 -31.23 -79.32 6.52
N LYS A 369 -32.23 -78.50 6.21
CA LYS A 369 -33.57 -78.93 5.80
C LYS A 369 -33.50 -79.89 4.61
N LYS A 370 -32.72 -79.55 3.57
CA LYS A 370 -32.57 -80.40 2.39
C LYS A 370 -31.98 -81.77 2.72
N ARG A 371 -31.01 -81.85 3.66
CA ARG A 371 -30.47 -83.14 4.14
C ARG A 371 -31.53 -83.94 4.88
N SER A 372 -32.27 -83.31 5.80
CA SER A 372 -33.34 -83.98 6.53
C SER A 372 -34.48 -84.45 5.62
N GLU A 373 -34.85 -83.68 4.60
CA GLU A 373 -35.84 -84.09 3.59
C GLU A 373 -35.36 -85.31 2.80
N GLN A 374 -34.08 -85.34 2.40
CA GLN A 374 -33.47 -86.51 1.73
C GLN A 374 -33.46 -87.75 2.64
N GLU A 375 -33.15 -87.58 3.93
CA GLU A 375 -33.22 -88.67 4.91
C GLU A 375 -34.65 -89.19 5.08
N ILE A 376 -35.63 -88.30 5.25
CA ILE A 376 -37.05 -88.66 5.36
C ILE A 376 -37.51 -89.43 4.12
N GLU A 377 -37.12 -88.98 2.93
CA GLU A 377 -37.50 -89.64 1.68
C GLU A 377 -36.86 -91.02 1.56
N SER A 378 -35.60 -91.18 2.00
CA SER A 378 -34.95 -92.50 2.08
C SER A 378 -35.66 -93.44 3.05
N ILE A 379 -36.06 -92.93 4.23
CA ILE A 379 -36.76 -93.71 5.25
C ILE A 379 -38.15 -94.10 4.73
N ARG A 380 -38.87 -93.19 4.08
CA ARG A 380 -40.18 -93.49 3.45
C ARG A 380 -40.06 -94.58 2.40
N LYS A 381 -39.02 -94.53 1.56
CA LYS A 381 -38.76 -95.57 0.55
C LYS A 381 -38.47 -96.92 1.21
N ASN A 382 -37.61 -96.95 2.22
CA ASN A 382 -37.32 -98.17 2.98
C ASN A 382 -38.57 -98.74 3.67
N LEU A 383 -39.43 -97.88 4.22
CA LEU A 383 -40.68 -98.27 4.86
C LEU A 383 -41.65 -98.87 3.84
N GLN A 384 -41.75 -98.27 2.65
CA GLN A 384 -42.57 -98.78 1.55
C GLN A 384 -42.08 -100.14 1.02
N GLU A 385 -40.75 -100.32 0.92
CA GLU A 385 -40.14 -101.61 0.58
C GLU A 385 -40.42 -102.67 1.66
N MET A 386 -40.33 -102.30 2.94
CA MET A 386 -40.70 -103.18 4.07
C MET A 386 -42.18 -103.54 4.08
N GLU A 387 -43.10 -102.60 3.79
CA GLU A 387 -44.53 -102.87 3.69
C GLU A 387 -44.86 -103.84 2.56
N VAL A 388 -44.19 -103.72 1.41
CA VAL A 388 -44.33 -104.66 0.29
C VAL A 388 -43.82 -106.05 0.68
N ALA A 389 -42.66 -106.13 1.34
CA ALA A 389 -42.11 -107.38 1.83
C ALA A 389 -43.03 -108.05 2.87
N LEU A 390 -43.63 -107.27 3.77
CA LEU A 390 -44.60 -107.76 4.75
C LEU A 390 -45.85 -108.32 4.07
N ARG A 391 -46.41 -107.61 3.08
CA ARG A 391 -47.57 -108.10 2.30
C ARG A 391 -47.27 -109.40 1.55
N GLN A 392 -46.05 -109.54 1.01
CA GLN A 392 -45.61 -110.78 0.37
C GLN A 392 -45.53 -111.93 1.38
N ALA A 393 -44.94 -111.68 2.56
CA ALA A 393 -44.86 -112.66 3.63
C ALA A 393 -46.25 -113.10 4.15
N ASP A 394 -47.20 -112.17 4.29
CA ASP A 394 -48.58 -112.48 4.68
C ASP A 394 -49.32 -113.29 3.60
N ALA A 395 -49.09 -113.00 2.32
CA ALA A 395 -49.64 -113.78 1.22
C ALA A 395 -49.09 -115.21 1.19
N GLU A 396 -47.78 -115.39 1.40
CA GLU A 396 -47.15 -116.70 1.53
C GLU A 396 -47.69 -117.49 2.73
N LYS A 397 -47.93 -116.81 3.86
CA LYS A 397 -48.54 -117.41 5.05
C LYS A 397 -49.95 -117.92 4.75
N LEU A 398 -50.80 -117.12 4.11
CA LEU A 398 -52.16 -117.52 3.73
C LEU A 398 -52.16 -118.70 2.75
N ALA A 399 -51.22 -118.73 1.80
CA ALA A 399 -51.05 -119.85 0.89
C ALA A 399 -50.64 -121.14 1.63
N ARG A 400 -49.74 -121.04 2.61
CA ARG A 400 -49.35 -122.17 3.48
C ARG A 400 -50.53 -122.67 4.32
N GLU A 401 -51.33 -121.77 4.90
CA GLU A 401 -52.54 -122.13 5.66
C GLU A 401 -53.61 -122.80 4.80
N ALA A 402 -53.77 -122.40 3.54
CA ALA A 402 -54.67 -123.05 2.59
C ALA A 402 -54.21 -124.49 2.26
N ASN A 403 -52.91 -124.71 2.06
CA ASN A 403 -52.35 -126.05 1.85
C ASN A 403 -52.53 -126.96 3.08
N ILE A 404 -52.39 -126.42 4.29
CA ILE A 404 -52.65 -127.18 5.52
C ILE A 404 -54.11 -127.63 5.58
N ARG A 405 -55.07 -126.75 5.28
CA ARG A 405 -56.50 -127.11 5.24
C ARG A 405 -56.82 -128.18 4.21
N ALA A 406 -56.22 -128.12 3.03
CA ALA A 406 -56.40 -129.15 2.01
C ALA A 406 -55.91 -130.53 2.49
N LEU A 407 -54.76 -130.58 3.18
CA LEU A 407 -54.24 -131.81 3.78
C LEU A 407 -55.11 -132.33 4.93
N GLU A 408 -55.73 -131.44 5.71
CA GLU A 408 -56.68 -131.81 6.77
C GLU A 408 -57.97 -132.44 6.22
N GLU A 409 -58.50 -131.92 5.11
CA GLU A 409 -59.67 -132.50 4.42
C GLU A 409 -59.36 -133.87 3.81
N GLU A 410 -58.16 -134.05 3.26
CA GLU A 410 -57.71 -135.34 2.70
C GLU A 410 -57.51 -136.41 3.78
N MET A 411 -57.00 -136.03 4.96
CA MET A 411 -56.95 -136.91 6.14
C MET A 411 -58.35 -137.36 6.59
N LYS A 412 -59.32 -136.44 6.57
CA LYS A 412 -60.70 -136.75 6.96
C LYS A 412 -61.37 -137.72 5.99
N HIS A 413 -61.13 -137.55 4.69
CA HIS A 413 -61.61 -138.47 3.65
C HIS A 413 -61.04 -139.89 3.83
N GLN A 414 -59.76 -140.02 4.17
CA GLN A 414 -59.15 -141.31 4.47
C GLN A 414 -59.77 -141.98 5.72
N GLY A 415 -60.20 -141.20 6.70
CA GLY A 415 -60.94 -141.71 7.87
C GLY A 415 -62.30 -142.34 7.54
N GLU A 416 -63.02 -141.80 6.55
CA GLU A 416 -64.32 -142.32 6.11
C GLU A 416 -64.20 -143.64 5.33
N VAL A 417 -63.11 -143.84 4.59
CA VAL A 417 -62.83 -145.09 3.86
C VAL A 417 -62.55 -146.25 4.82
N ILE A 418 -61.84 -145.99 5.93
CA ILE A 418 -61.55 -146.99 6.97
C ILE A 418 -62.84 -147.45 7.69
N ALA A 419 -63.81 -146.54 7.88
CA ALA A 419 -65.08 -146.87 8.50
C ALA A 419 -65.95 -147.82 7.65
N LYS A 420 -65.92 -147.69 6.31
CA LYS A 420 -66.66 -148.58 5.39
C LYS A 420 -66.11 -150.00 5.36
N LEU A 421 -64.79 -150.18 5.37
CA LEU A 421 -64.15 -151.50 5.37
C LEU A 421 -64.46 -152.33 6.63
N ASN A 422 -64.65 -151.66 7.77
CA ASN A 422 -65.02 -152.32 9.03
C ASN A 422 -66.49 -152.81 9.07
N TYR A 423 -67.37 -152.26 8.24
CA TYR A 423 -68.79 -152.65 8.19
C TYR A 423 -69.00 -153.95 7.37
N ASP A 424 -68.21 -154.15 6.31
CA ASP A 424 -68.35 -155.31 5.42
C ASP A 424 -67.77 -156.62 6.02
N MET A 425 -66.77 -156.52 6.91
CA MET A 425 -66.15 -157.67 7.59
C MET A 425 -67.14 -158.40 8.53
N LYS A 426 -68.05 -157.65 9.18
CA LYS A 426 -68.96 -158.17 10.22
C LYS A 426 -70.13 -158.98 9.65
N LYS A 427 -70.51 -158.74 8.39
CA LYS A 427 -71.65 -159.39 7.71
C LYS A 427 -71.32 -160.80 7.20
N GLN A 428 -70.03 -161.12 7.02
CA GLN A 428 -69.56 -162.39 6.47
C GLN A 428 -69.34 -163.49 7.54
N GLU A 429 -69.18 -163.11 8.82
CA GLU A 429 -68.96 -164.06 9.92
C GLU A 429 -70.26 -164.73 10.44
N GLU A 430 -71.43 -164.11 10.26
CA GLU A 430 -72.72 -164.65 10.71
C GLU A 430 -73.30 -165.71 9.75
N ALA A 431 -72.86 -165.77 8.49
CA ALA A 431 -73.34 -166.73 7.50
C ALA A 431 -72.77 -168.15 7.68
N ASN A 432 -71.60 -168.32 8.32
CA ASN A 432 -70.92 -169.62 8.45
C ASN A 432 -71.25 -170.40 9.73
N ARG A 433 -71.88 -169.80 10.76
CA ARG A 433 -72.15 -170.48 12.04
C ARG A 433 -73.45 -171.30 12.09
N LYS A 434 -74.38 -171.11 11.15
CA LYS A 434 -75.72 -171.74 11.20
C LYS A 434 -75.86 -173.11 10.53
N LEU A 435 -74.82 -173.65 9.89
CA LEU A 435 -74.88 -174.92 9.15
C LEU A 435 -74.15 -176.11 9.80
N THR A 436 -73.49 -175.95 10.95
CA THR A 436 -72.62 -176.99 11.53
C THR A 436 -73.06 -177.55 12.90
N GLN A 437 -74.16 -177.07 13.51
CA GLN A 437 -74.57 -177.52 14.85
C GLN A 437 -75.99 -178.08 14.96
N ASN A 438 -76.46 -178.80 13.92
CA ASN A 438 -77.65 -179.66 13.97
C ASN A 438 -77.32 -181.17 14.07
N LEU A 439 -76.12 -181.55 14.50
CA LEU A 439 -75.74 -182.98 14.68
C LEU A 439 -74.95 -183.26 15.97
N GLN A 440 -75.28 -182.59 17.09
CA GLN A 440 -74.86 -183.00 18.43
C GLN A 440 -75.94 -182.65 19.47
N VAL A 441 -77.19 -183.06 19.20
CA VAL A 441 -78.34 -182.93 20.12
C VAL A 441 -78.67 -184.24 20.86
N GLU A 442 -78.05 -185.39 20.53
CA GLU A 442 -78.44 -186.68 21.12
C GLU A 442 -77.24 -187.56 21.51
N GLU A 443 -76.29 -187.01 22.28
CA GLU A 443 -75.37 -187.82 23.11
C GLU A 443 -75.27 -187.24 24.53
N GLU A 444 -76.43 -187.21 25.17
CA GLU A 444 -76.57 -187.49 26.59
C GLU A 444 -75.96 -186.46 27.57
N LYS A 445 -76.88 -185.60 27.98
CA LYS A 445 -77.17 -185.34 29.39
C LYS A 445 -76.99 -186.61 30.25
N VAL A 446 -76.51 -186.37 31.48
CA VAL A 446 -76.51 -187.25 32.67
C VAL A 446 -75.21 -188.02 32.90
N LYS A 447 -74.29 -187.33 33.58
CA LYS A 447 -73.43 -187.81 34.70
C LYS A 447 -72.32 -186.78 34.86
N ASN A 448 -72.67 -185.56 35.21
CA ASN A 448 -73.00 -185.21 36.58
C ASN A 448 -71.93 -185.73 37.56
N LEU A 449 -71.31 -184.74 38.18
CA LEU A 449 -70.87 -184.78 39.57
C LEU A 449 -69.77 -185.78 39.84
N ASN A 450 -68.58 -185.26 40.08
CA ASN A 450 -68.28 -184.78 41.42
C ASN A 450 -66.79 -184.55 41.54
N LYS A 451 -66.48 -183.49 42.27
CA LYS A 451 -65.39 -183.50 43.26
C LYS A 451 -63.99 -183.67 42.64
N LEU A 452 -63.16 -182.65 42.66
CA LEU A 452 -62.80 -181.93 43.87
C LEU A 452 -62.24 -180.57 43.41
N LYS A 453 -62.73 -179.44 43.92
CA LYS A 453 -62.74 -179.10 45.35
C LYS A 453 -61.33 -179.24 45.94
N SER A 454 -60.43 -178.38 45.52
CA SER A 454 -59.70 -177.64 46.53
C SER A 454 -59.72 -176.20 46.06
N LYS A 455 -60.46 -175.30 46.72
CA LYS A 455 -60.03 -174.72 48.00
C LYS A 455 -58.56 -174.30 47.84
N LEU A 456 -58.24 -173.03 47.85
CA LEU A 456 -58.47 -172.12 48.95
C LEU A 456 -58.30 -170.71 48.34
N GLU A 457 -58.97 -169.65 48.77
CA GLU A 457 -60.00 -169.47 49.78
C GLU A 457 -60.38 -168.00 49.76
N GLN A 458 -61.60 -167.74 50.25
CA GLN A 458 -61.93 -166.61 51.13
C GLN A 458 -61.66 -165.19 50.59
N GLN A 459 -62.75 -164.46 50.36
CA GLN A 459 -63.37 -163.70 51.45
C GLN A 459 -64.69 -163.06 50.99
N SER A 460 -65.64 -163.06 51.92
CA SER A 460 -66.83 -162.20 52.05
C SER A 460 -68.02 -162.55 51.14
N ASP A 461 -69.09 -163.14 51.68
CA ASP A 461 -70.07 -162.55 52.63
C ASP A 461 -70.75 -161.34 51.98
N GLU A 462 -72.01 -161.46 51.53
CA GLU A 462 -73.22 -161.42 52.37
C GLU A 462 -73.37 -160.01 53.02
N LEU A 463 -74.55 -159.41 53.15
CA LEU A 463 -75.69 -159.81 53.99
C LEU A 463 -76.74 -158.68 53.80
N ASP A 464 -78.06 -158.87 53.83
CA ASP A 464 -78.83 -160.09 54.01
C ASP A 464 -80.32 -159.86 53.73
N SER A 465 -80.93 -160.86 53.09
CA SER A 465 -82.13 -161.60 53.51
C SER A 465 -83.21 -160.98 54.44
N TYR A 466 -84.47 -161.18 54.02
CA TYR A 466 -85.66 -161.60 54.80
C TYR A 466 -85.86 -161.12 56.24
N LEU A 467 -87.06 -160.57 56.54
CA LEU A 467 -87.87 -161.09 57.66
C LEU A 467 -89.35 -160.62 57.62
N GLU A 468 -90.27 -161.59 57.74
CA GLU A 468 -91.67 -161.50 58.25
C GLU A 468 -92.72 -160.79 57.39
N ARG A 469 -93.49 -161.48 56.53
CA ARG A 469 -94.61 -162.37 56.88
C ARG A 469 -95.55 -161.84 57.97
N GLU A 470 -96.79 -161.60 57.55
CA GLU A 470 -98.02 -162.04 58.23
C GLU A 470 -98.04 -162.08 59.77
N LYS A 471 -98.97 -161.32 60.34
CA LYS A 471 -99.99 -161.93 61.21
C LYS A 471 -101.22 -161.01 61.37
N ARG A 472 -102.37 -161.63 61.11
CA ARG A 472 -103.66 -161.45 61.80
C ARG A 472 -104.57 -160.29 61.36
N ASN A 473 -105.53 -160.67 60.51
CA ASN A 473 -106.95 -160.77 60.82
C ASN A 473 -107.68 -159.55 61.44
N LYS A 474 -108.82 -159.23 60.84
CA LYS A 474 -110.11 -159.19 61.58
C LYS A 474 -110.15 -158.19 62.75
N GLN A 475 -109.87 -156.93 62.42
CA GLN A 475 -110.42 -155.70 63.04
C GLN A 475 -111.05 -154.83 61.94
N GLU A 476 -111.76 -155.46 61.00
CA GLU A 476 -112.19 -154.82 59.74
C GLU A 476 -113.36 -153.83 59.88
N PHE A 477 -113.84 -153.56 61.09
CA PHE A 477 -114.90 -152.58 61.33
C PHE A 477 -114.43 -151.33 62.11
N GLU A 478 -113.16 -151.25 62.56
CA GLU A 478 -112.62 -150.05 63.25
C GLU A 478 -111.55 -149.28 62.46
N LYS A 479 -111.00 -149.81 61.35
CA LYS A 479 -109.99 -149.09 60.54
C LYS A 479 -110.57 -148.15 59.47
N THR A 480 -111.82 -148.32 59.06
CA THR A 480 -112.47 -147.41 58.09
C THR A 480 -112.69 -146.00 58.66
N LYS A 481 -112.65 -145.83 59.98
CA LYS A 481 -112.65 -144.51 60.63
C LYS A 481 -111.33 -143.74 60.48
N ARG A 482 -110.19 -144.43 60.36
CA ARG A 482 -108.87 -143.80 60.10
C ARG A 482 -108.59 -143.50 58.63
N LYS A 483 -109.39 -144.05 57.70
CA LYS A 483 -109.21 -143.82 56.26
C LYS A 483 -109.68 -142.41 55.85
N ILE A 484 -110.71 -141.89 56.51
CA ILE A 484 -111.25 -140.54 56.24
C ILE A 484 -110.43 -139.44 56.95
N GLU A 485 -109.77 -139.75 58.08
CA GLU A 485 -108.86 -138.80 58.75
C GLU A 485 -107.52 -138.62 58.00
N GLY A 486 -107.12 -139.57 57.14
CA GLY A 486 -105.93 -139.45 56.27
C GLY A 486 -106.17 -138.63 55.01
N GLU A 487 -107.37 -138.70 54.42
CA GLU A 487 -107.73 -137.89 53.25
C GLU A 487 -107.83 -136.39 53.61
N LEU A 488 -108.16 -136.06 54.88
CA LEU A 488 -108.15 -134.69 55.39
C LEU A 488 -106.71 -134.14 55.57
N LYS A 489 -105.71 -135.00 55.81
CA LYS A 489 -104.31 -134.60 56.02
C LYS A 489 -103.56 -134.34 54.71
N LEU A 490 -103.81 -135.15 53.68
CA LEU A 490 -103.28 -134.95 52.33
C LEU A 490 -103.87 -133.71 51.64
N ALA A 491 -105.13 -133.38 51.93
CA ALA A 491 -105.73 -132.12 51.47
C ALA A 491 -105.10 -130.90 52.16
N GLN A 492 -104.68 -131.03 53.42
CA GLN A 492 -104.01 -129.96 54.16
C GLN A 492 -102.57 -129.74 53.65
N GLU A 493 -101.81 -130.81 53.35
CA GLU A 493 -100.45 -130.73 52.79
C GLU A 493 -100.44 -130.15 51.35
N ASN A 494 -101.43 -130.48 50.52
CA ASN A 494 -101.57 -129.88 49.18
C ASN A 494 -101.91 -128.38 49.23
N VAL A 495 -102.66 -127.94 50.25
CA VAL A 495 -102.93 -126.50 50.47
C VAL A 495 -101.65 -125.79 50.91
N ASP A 496 -100.83 -126.39 51.76
CA ASP A 496 -99.56 -125.82 52.20
C ASP A 496 -98.54 -125.72 51.04
N GLU A 497 -98.43 -126.73 50.17
CA GLU A 497 -97.59 -126.66 48.95
C GLU A 497 -98.04 -125.57 47.97
N LEU A 498 -99.34 -125.44 47.72
CA LEU A 498 -99.87 -124.38 46.86
C LEU A 498 -99.68 -122.98 47.47
N THR A 499 -99.71 -122.87 48.80
CA THR A 499 -99.44 -121.62 49.51
C THR A 499 -97.95 -121.24 49.40
N GLN A 500 -97.04 -122.22 49.43
CA GLN A 500 -95.61 -122.01 49.21
C GLN A 500 -95.27 -121.61 47.77
N GLN A 501 -95.93 -122.24 46.77
CA GLN A 501 -95.76 -121.86 45.36
C GLN A 501 -96.28 -120.45 45.09
N LYS A 502 -97.41 -120.07 45.68
CA LYS A 502 -97.94 -118.70 45.61
C LYS A 502 -96.97 -117.68 46.21
N HIS A 503 -96.36 -117.99 47.35
CA HIS A 503 -95.39 -117.10 48.00
C HIS A 503 -94.12 -116.88 47.14
N ASN A 504 -93.62 -117.94 46.50
CA ASN A 504 -92.48 -117.84 45.58
C ASN A 504 -92.80 -117.00 44.33
N ILE A 505 -94.00 -117.11 43.77
CA ILE A 505 -94.43 -116.30 42.62
C ILE A 505 -94.60 -114.83 43.03
N GLU A 506 -95.16 -114.55 44.21
CA GLU A 506 -95.30 -113.19 44.74
C GLU A 506 -93.93 -112.52 45.01
N GLN A 507 -92.93 -113.28 45.48
CA GLN A 507 -91.55 -112.77 45.62
C GLN A 507 -90.90 -112.45 44.27
N ASN A 508 -91.04 -113.34 43.28
CA ASN A 508 -90.50 -113.11 41.93
C ASN A 508 -91.16 -111.91 41.25
N LEU A 509 -92.47 -111.72 41.44
CA LEU A 509 -93.20 -110.57 40.92
C LEU A 509 -92.67 -109.26 41.53
N LYS A 510 -92.46 -109.22 42.85
CA LYS A 510 -91.86 -108.07 43.55
C LYS A 510 -90.46 -107.74 43.03
N GLN A 511 -89.65 -108.74 42.74
CA GLN A 511 -88.31 -108.55 42.22
C GLN A 511 -88.34 -107.94 40.81
N LYS A 512 -89.26 -108.40 39.95
CA LYS A 512 -89.47 -107.82 38.61
C LYS A 512 -90.05 -106.41 38.64
N GLU A 513 -90.92 -106.09 39.60
CA GLU A 513 -91.40 -104.72 39.81
C GLU A 513 -90.26 -103.77 40.22
N THR A 514 -89.32 -104.22 41.08
CA THR A 514 -88.15 -103.41 41.45
C THR A 514 -87.19 -103.17 40.28
N GLU A 515 -86.97 -104.17 39.42
CA GLU A 515 -86.14 -104.03 38.21
C GLU A 515 -86.77 -103.06 37.20
N MET A 516 -88.09 -103.13 37.01
CA MET A 516 -88.82 -102.24 36.10
C MET A 516 -88.78 -100.78 36.58
N ASN A 517 -88.93 -100.54 37.89
CA ASN A 517 -88.80 -99.19 38.46
C ASN A 517 -87.38 -98.63 38.31
N ALA A 518 -86.34 -99.46 38.45
CA ALA A 518 -84.95 -99.05 38.24
C ALA A 518 -84.66 -98.65 36.79
N LEU A 519 -85.20 -99.40 35.80
CA LEU A 519 -85.07 -99.05 34.38
C LEU A 519 -85.83 -97.77 34.03
N THR A 520 -87.00 -97.56 34.64
CA THR A 520 -87.81 -96.35 34.42
C THR A 520 -87.09 -95.10 34.96
N SER A 521 -86.40 -95.20 36.10
CA SER A 521 -85.57 -94.12 36.65
C SER A 521 -84.39 -93.78 35.75
N LYS A 522 -83.69 -94.81 35.22
CA LYS A 522 -82.56 -94.60 34.28
C LYS A 522 -83.00 -93.93 32.98
N LEU A 523 -84.17 -94.31 32.45
CA LEU A 523 -84.73 -93.69 31.26
C LEU A 523 -85.02 -92.19 31.49
N ALA A 524 -85.54 -91.83 32.67
CA ALA A 524 -85.80 -90.43 33.02
C ALA A 524 -84.51 -89.60 33.16
N GLU A 525 -83.44 -90.18 33.69
CA GLU A 525 -82.12 -89.52 33.80
C GLU A 525 -81.50 -89.24 32.43
N GLU A 526 -81.51 -90.22 31.53
CA GLU A 526 -81.04 -90.08 30.14
C GLU A 526 -81.86 -89.04 29.36
N GLN A 527 -83.19 -89.04 29.51
CA GLN A 527 -84.05 -88.01 28.90
C GLN A 527 -83.68 -86.59 29.39
N SER A 528 -83.29 -86.45 30.66
CA SER A 528 -82.85 -85.16 31.21
C SER A 528 -81.50 -84.70 30.63
N LEU A 529 -80.60 -85.64 30.36
CA LEU A 529 -79.27 -85.36 29.80
C LEU A 529 -79.37 -84.92 28.34
N VAL A 530 -80.20 -85.60 27.55
CA VAL A 530 -80.50 -85.22 26.16
C VAL A 530 -81.04 -83.79 26.07
N ASN A 531 -81.95 -83.41 26.97
CA ASN A 531 -82.51 -82.06 27.01
C ASN A 531 -81.47 -80.99 27.37
N LYS A 532 -80.49 -81.31 28.24
CA LYS A 532 -79.39 -80.40 28.57
C LYS A 532 -78.44 -80.20 27.38
N LEU A 533 -78.07 -81.27 26.70
CA LEU A 533 -77.19 -81.22 25.53
C LEU A 533 -77.85 -80.47 24.36
N GLN A 534 -79.15 -80.63 24.14
CA GLN A 534 -79.88 -79.87 23.12
C GLN A 534 -79.93 -78.37 23.39
N LYS A 535 -79.94 -77.94 24.66
CA LYS A 535 -79.81 -76.51 25.02
C LYS A 535 -78.41 -75.96 24.73
N GLN A 536 -77.37 -76.69 25.11
CA GLN A 536 -75.97 -76.28 24.84
C GLN A 536 -75.68 -76.17 23.35
N ILE A 537 -76.23 -77.06 22.52
CA ILE A 537 -76.08 -76.99 21.06
C ILE A 537 -76.69 -75.69 20.51
N LYS A 538 -77.88 -75.30 21.00
CA LYS A 538 -78.54 -74.05 20.56
C LYS A 538 -77.78 -72.80 21.00
N GLU A 539 -77.21 -72.78 22.20
CA GLU A 539 -76.39 -71.67 22.68
C GLU A 539 -75.10 -71.51 21.86
N LEU A 540 -74.43 -72.62 21.54
CA LEU A 540 -73.24 -72.60 20.69
C LEU A 540 -73.57 -72.18 19.25
N GLN A 541 -74.70 -72.58 18.70
CA GLN A 541 -75.15 -72.13 17.37
C GLN A 541 -75.43 -70.62 17.32
N CYS A 542 -75.98 -70.04 18.38
CA CYS A 542 -76.20 -68.58 18.46
C CYS A 542 -74.86 -67.83 18.54
N ARG A 543 -73.89 -68.36 19.30
CA ARG A 543 -72.56 -67.77 19.46
C ARG A 543 -71.75 -67.76 18.17
N VAL A 544 -71.89 -68.79 17.35
CA VAL A 544 -71.23 -68.86 16.03
C VAL A 544 -71.78 -67.77 15.11
N ASN A 545 -73.11 -67.59 15.07
CA ASN A 545 -73.73 -66.56 14.23
C ASN A 545 -73.31 -65.14 14.64
N GLU A 546 -73.20 -64.86 15.95
CA GLU A 546 -72.70 -63.56 16.44
C GLU A 546 -71.26 -63.28 15.99
N LEU A 547 -70.39 -64.28 16.06
CA LEU A 547 -68.98 -64.14 15.65
C LEU A 547 -68.83 -63.95 14.13
N ASP A 548 -69.70 -64.57 13.33
CA ASP A 548 -69.72 -64.36 11.88
C ASP A 548 -70.16 -62.92 11.52
N GLU A 549 -71.16 -62.36 12.21
CA GLU A 549 -71.58 -60.96 12.02
C GLU A 549 -70.48 -59.95 12.44
N GLU A 550 -69.77 -60.21 13.54
CA GLU A 550 -68.64 -59.38 13.98
C GLU A 550 -67.49 -59.40 12.95
N LEU A 551 -67.17 -60.56 12.38
CA LEU A 551 -66.12 -60.70 11.36
C LEU A 551 -66.46 -59.95 10.06
N GLU A 552 -67.73 -59.98 9.64
CA GLU A 552 -68.21 -59.25 8.46
C GLU A 552 -68.12 -57.72 8.68
N SER A 553 -68.41 -57.25 9.90
CA SER A 553 -68.31 -55.83 10.28
C SER A 553 -66.86 -55.32 10.28
N GLU A 554 -65.92 -56.12 10.79
CA GLU A 554 -64.49 -55.80 10.85
C GLU A 554 -63.88 -55.69 9.43
N ARG A 555 -64.30 -56.56 8.52
CA ARG A 555 -63.88 -56.52 7.10
C ARG A 555 -64.30 -55.22 6.41
N GLN A 556 -65.51 -54.74 6.66
CA GLN A 556 -66.00 -53.48 6.08
C GLN A 556 -65.29 -52.25 6.67
N ALA A 557 -64.95 -52.26 7.96
CA ALA A 557 -64.20 -51.17 8.60
C ALA A 557 -62.77 -51.06 8.05
N ARG A 558 -62.09 -52.19 7.86
CA ARG A 558 -60.72 -52.25 7.32
C ARG A 558 -60.62 -51.70 5.90
N SER A 559 -61.58 -52.04 5.03
CA SER A 559 -61.62 -51.54 3.66
C SER A 559 -61.78 -50.01 3.57
N LYS A 560 -62.55 -49.41 4.50
CA LYS A 560 -62.70 -47.93 4.56
C LYS A 560 -61.42 -47.26 5.03
N SER A 561 -60.73 -47.83 6.02
CA SER A 561 -59.45 -47.30 6.53
C SER A 561 -58.34 -47.36 5.47
N GLU A 562 -58.28 -48.43 4.67
CA GLU A 562 -57.30 -48.55 3.58
C GLU A 562 -57.49 -47.49 2.47
N ARG A 563 -58.74 -47.13 2.13
CA ARG A 563 -59.01 -46.05 1.17
C ARG A 563 -58.57 -44.68 1.69
N SER A 564 -58.90 -44.36 2.93
CA SER A 564 -58.50 -43.09 3.54
C SER A 564 -56.98 -42.96 3.67
N ARG A 565 -56.27 -44.07 3.93
CA ARG A 565 -54.80 -44.07 3.93
C ARG A 565 -54.21 -43.80 2.55
N ALA A 566 -54.82 -44.33 1.48
CA ALA A 566 -54.36 -44.11 0.12
C ALA A 566 -54.58 -42.65 -0.34
N GLU A 567 -55.70 -42.03 0.05
CA GLU A 567 -55.97 -40.62 -0.22
C GLU A 567 -54.98 -39.69 0.51
N LEU A 568 -54.71 -39.94 1.80
CA LEU A 568 -53.74 -39.17 2.57
C LEU A 568 -52.30 -39.33 2.06
N GLN A 569 -51.93 -40.50 1.54
CA GLN A 569 -50.60 -40.71 0.94
C GLN A 569 -50.43 -39.88 -0.34
N HIS A 570 -51.48 -39.80 -1.17
CA HIS A 570 -51.45 -39.00 -2.40
C HIS A 570 -51.35 -37.49 -2.10
N GLU A 571 -52.04 -37.00 -1.07
CA GLU A 571 -51.94 -35.59 -0.63
C GLU A 571 -50.54 -35.26 -0.06
N LEU A 572 -49.91 -36.22 0.61
CA LEU A 572 -48.53 -36.08 1.09
C LEU A 572 -47.53 -35.97 -0.06
N ASP A 573 -47.70 -36.80 -1.10
CA ASP A 573 -46.80 -36.81 -2.25
C ASP A 573 -46.93 -35.49 -3.07
N GLU A 574 -48.15 -34.99 -3.27
CA GLU A 574 -48.38 -33.68 -3.92
C GLU A 574 -47.82 -32.49 -3.14
N THR A 575 -47.83 -32.55 -1.80
CA THR A 575 -47.29 -31.47 -0.97
C THR A 575 -45.76 -31.50 -0.94
N ASN A 576 -45.15 -32.68 -1.00
CA ASN A 576 -43.70 -32.83 -1.15
C ASN A 576 -43.18 -32.29 -2.49
N GLU A 577 -43.85 -32.56 -3.62
CA GLU A 577 -43.44 -32.00 -4.92
C GLU A 577 -43.49 -30.46 -4.94
N LYS A 578 -44.53 -29.87 -4.31
CA LYS A 578 -44.63 -28.40 -4.16
C LYS A 578 -43.53 -27.84 -3.26
N LEU A 579 -43.13 -28.57 -2.23
CA LEU A 579 -42.04 -28.21 -1.33
C LEU A 579 -40.67 -28.26 -2.04
N GLU A 580 -40.41 -29.30 -2.84
CA GLU A 580 -39.18 -29.41 -3.63
C GLU A 580 -39.06 -28.30 -4.68
N ALA A 581 -40.15 -27.95 -5.36
CA ALA A 581 -40.17 -26.85 -6.31
C ALA A 581 -39.93 -25.48 -5.63
N ALA A 582 -40.50 -25.27 -4.44
CA ALA A 582 -40.25 -24.07 -3.64
C ALA A 582 -38.80 -24.01 -3.12
N ASN A 583 -38.25 -25.14 -2.67
CA ASN A 583 -36.86 -25.25 -2.23
C ASN A 583 -35.90 -24.92 -3.38
N GLY A 584 -36.16 -25.41 -4.60
CA GLY A 584 -35.36 -25.10 -5.79
C GLY A 584 -35.27 -23.59 -6.09
N ILE A 585 -36.40 -22.87 -5.99
CA ILE A 585 -36.46 -21.41 -6.19
C ILE A 585 -35.71 -20.68 -5.08
N ILE A 586 -35.83 -21.14 -3.83
CA ILE A 586 -35.13 -20.55 -2.68
C ILE A 586 -33.62 -20.73 -2.82
N THR A 587 -33.13 -21.90 -3.23
CA THR A 587 -31.70 -22.15 -3.49
C THR A 587 -31.13 -21.25 -4.58
N ALA A 588 -31.85 -21.04 -5.69
CA ALA A 588 -31.40 -20.15 -6.76
C ALA A 588 -31.32 -18.67 -6.32
N GLN A 589 -32.24 -18.24 -5.44
CA GLN A 589 -32.25 -16.90 -4.86
C GLN A 589 -31.14 -16.70 -3.81
N THR A 590 -30.83 -17.73 -3.00
CA THR A 590 -29.76 -17.67 -2.00
C THR A 590 -28.36 -17.62 -2.65
N GLU A 591 -28.14 -18.34 -3.76
CA GLU A 591 -26.90 -18.24 -4.54
C GLU A 591 -26.68 -16.84 -5.13
N SER A 592 -27.75 -16.20 -5.61
CA SER A 592 -27.72 -14.82 -6.13
C SER A 592 -27.34 -13.80 -5.06
N ASN A 593 -27.82 -14.00 -3.83
CA ASN A 593 -27.53 -13.12 -2.70
C ASN A 593 -26.09 -13.31 -2.17
N LYS A 594 -25.59 -14.55 -2.05
CA LYS A 594 -24.18 -14.82 -1.66
C LYS A 594 -23.16 -14.19 -2.63
N ARG A 595 -23.48 -14.12 -3.93
CA ARG A 595 -22.63 -13.42 -4.93
C ARG A 595 -22.60 -11.90 -4.72
N ARG A 596 -23.73 -11.28 -4.38
CA ARG A 596 -23.78 -9.85 -4.06
C ARG A 596 -22.99 -9.51 -2.78
N GLU A 597 -23.04 -10.36 -1.77
CA GLU A 597 -22.30 -10.15 -0.52
C GLU A 597 -20.79 -10.25 -0.71
N THR A 598 -20.33 -11.22 -1.50
CA THR A 598 -18.90 -11.37 -1.82
C THR A 598 -18.36 -10.21 -2.67
N GLU A 599 -19.17 -9.66 -3.59
CA GLU A 599 -18.84 -8.44 -4.32
C GLU A 599 -18.82 -7.20 -3.42
N MET A 600 -19.79 -7.05 -2.51
CA MET A 600 -19.78 -5.96 -1.54
C MET A 600 -18.59 -6.04 -0.58
N ALA A 601 -18.22 -7.23 -0.13
CA ALA A 601 -17.05 -7.42 0.72
C ALA A 601 -15.74 -7.12 -0.04
N LYS A 602 -15.66 -7.43 -1.35
CA LYS A 602 -14.53 -7.04 -2.20
C LYS A 602 -14.50 -5.53 -2.41
N LEU A 603 -15.64 -4.91 -2.70
CA LEU A 603 -15.76 -3.45 -2.80
C LEU A 603 -15.30 -2.74 -1.54
N ARG A 604 -15.69 -3.25 -0.37
CA ARG A 604 -15.26 -2.71 0.92
C ARG A 604 -13.76 -2.84 1.12
N ARG A 605 -13.18 -4.00 0.80
CA ARG A 605 -11.71 -4.18 0.86
C ARG A 605 -10.96 -3.35 -0.17
N ASP A 606 -11.48 -3.21 -1.38
CA ASP A 606 -10.90 -2.36 -2.42
C ASP A 606 -10.97 -0.89 -2.00
N LEU A 607 -12.06 -0.49 -1.33
CA LEU A 607 -12.28 0.86 -0.84
C LEU A 607 -11.46 1.16 0.42
N GLU A 608 -11.29 0.19 1.32
CA GLU A 608 -10.33 0.27 2.43
C GLU A 608 -8.90 0.31 1.93
N GLN A 609 -8.53 -0.51 0.94
CA GLN A 609 -7.21 -0.46 0.32
C GLN A 609 -6.98 0.85 -0.44
N ALA A 610 -8.00 1.37 -1.12
CA ALA A 610 -7.95 2.68 -1.77
C ALA A 610 -7.85 3.81 -0.76
N ASN A 611 -8.56 3.72 0.37
CA ASN A 611 -8.45 4.67 1.47
C ASN A 611 -7.09 4.58 2.15
N MET A 612 -6.54 3.38 2.39
CA MET A 612 -5.18 3.20 2.92
C MET A 612 -4.13 3.74 1.94
N ASN A 613 -4.31 3.52 0.64
CA ASN A 613 -3.45 4.09 -0.39
C ASN A 613 -3.60 5.61 -0.48
N HIS A 614 -4.81 6.13 -0.33
CA HIS A 614 -5.09 7.56 -0.31
C HIS A 614 -4.52 8.21 0.94
N ASP A 615 -4.67 7.61 2.11
CA ASP A 615 -4.07 8.06 3.38
C ASP A 615 -2.55 7.95 3.35
N ALA A 616 -1.99 6.90 2.74
CA ALA A 616 -0.55 6.78 2.50
C ALA A 616 -0.04 7.87 1.54
N GLN A 617 -0.78 8.17 0.46
CA GLN A 617 -0.47 9.26 -0.46
C GLN A 617 -0.64 10.63 0.21
N MET A 618 -1.66 10.82 1.03
CA MET A 618 -1.91 12.05 1.78
C MET A 618 -0.87 12.26 2.87
N ASN A 619 -0.43 11.20 3.54
CA ASN A 619 0.68 11.26 4.49
C ASN A 619 2.02 11.49 3.78
N ALA A 620 2.24 10.89 2.61
CA ALA A 620 3.41 11.18 1.78
C ALA A 620 3.39 12.62 1.26
N LEU A 621 2.23 13.17 0.88
CA LEU A 621 2.06 14.56 0.49
C LEU A 621 2.21 15.50 1.68
N ARG A 622 1.65 15.19 2.85
CA ARG A 622 1.86 15.95 4.09
C ARG A 622 3.33 15.95 4.49
N LYS A 623 4.01 14.81 4.37
CA LYS A 623 5.45 14.69 4.61
C LYS A 623 6.24 15.52 3.60
N LYS A 624 5.95 15.41 2.30
CA LYS A 624 6.57 16.28 1.27
C LYS A 624 6.28 17.77 1.51
N HIS A 625 5.07 18.14 1.91
CA HIS A 625 4.74 19.52 2.25
C HIS A 625 5.47 20.00 3.51
N CYS A 626 5.66 19.14 4.50
CA CYS A 626 6.44 19.42 5.70
C CYS A 626 7.95 19.53 5.37
N ASP A 627 8.47 18.66 4.52
CA ASP A 627 9.85 18.68 4.02
C ASP A 627 10.09 19.95 3.17
N VAL A 628 9.15 20.32 2.30
CA VAL A 628 9.21 21.58 1.52
C VAL A 628 9.04 22.79 2.43
N ALA A 629 8.19 22.74 3.46
CA ALA A 629 8.04 23.83 4.41
C ALA A 629 9.32 24.03 5.24
N THR A 630 9.96 22.94 5.68
CA THR A 630 11.26 23.00 6.38
C THR A 630 12.40 23.43 5.45
N GLU A 631 12.37 23.03 4.18
CA GLU A 631 13.33 23.52 3.17
C GLU A 631 13.10 25.02 2.88
N LEU A 632 11.85 25.48 2.79
CA LEU A 632 11.52 26.90 2.67
C LEU A 632 11.89 27.69 3.93
N GLU A 633 11.73 27.13 5.13
CA GLU A 633 12.20 27.72 6.39
C GLU A 633 13.72 27.80 6.43
N GLN A 634 14.44 26.77 5.97
CA GLN A 634 15.89 26.80 5.83
C GLN A 634 16.33 27.84 4.79
N GLN A 635 15.65 27.92 3.64
CA GLN A 635 15.90 28.95 2.62
C GLN A 635 15.61 30.34 3.18
N LEU A 636 14.52 30.55 3.91
CA LEU A 636 14.22 31.80 4.61
C LEU A 636 15.29 32.16 5.64
N GLY A 637 15.81 31.18 6.39
CA GLY A 637 16.95 31.34 7.29
C GLY A 637 18.23 31.74 6.55
N GLN A 638 18.51 31.11 5.41
CA GLN A 638 19.63 31.48 4.54
C GLN A 638 19.46 32.90 3.97
N TYR A 639 18.26 33.27 3.53
CA TYR A 639 17.95 34.63 3.09
C TYR A 639 18.07 35.65 4.22
N HIS A 640 17.68 35.29 5.45
CA HIS A 640 17.86 36.16 6.61
C HIS A 640 19.34 36.36 6.93
N ASN A 641 20.17 35.33 6.83
CA ASN A 641 21.61 35.40 7.01
C ASN A 641 22.30 36.21 5.90
N LEU A 642 21.91 36.00 4.63
CA LEU A 642 22.39 36.77 3.49
C LEU A 642 21.98 38.24 3.59
N ARG A 643 20.76 38.51 4.06
CA ARG A 643 20.29 39.87 4.34
C ARG A 643 21.08 40.52 5.48
N ALA A 644 21.34 39.79 6.56
CA ALA A 644 22.16 40.30 7.67
C ALA A 644 23.61 40.59 7.22
N LYS A 645 24.17 39.73 6.35
CA LYS A 645 25.48 39.94 5.73
C LYS A 645 25.47 41.16 4.81
N SER A 646 24.47 41.29 3.94
CA SER A 646 24.29 42.44 3.05
C SER A 646 24.07 43.75 3.82
N ASP A 647 23.32 43.73 4.93
CA ASP A 647 23.12 44.88 5.81
C ASP A 647 24.43 45.27 6.53
N ASN A 648 25.29 44.29 6.89
CA ASN A 648 26.62 44.55 7.42
C ASN A 648 27.57 45.11 6.34
N ASP A 649 27.59 44.53 5.15
CA ASP A 649 28.39 45.01 4.02
C ASP A 649 27.94 46.43 3.62
N LYS A 650 26.64 46.73 3.68
CA LYS A 650 26.10 48.07 3.48
C LYS A 650 26.57 49.05 4.54
N ARG A 651 26.63 48.66 5.81
CA ARG A 651 27.16 49.50 6.90
C ARG A 651 28.66 49.74 6.73
N GLN A 652 29.40 48.71 6.31
CA GLN A 652 30.83 48.80 5.99
C GLN A 652 31.07 49.79 4.84
N LEU A 653 30.33 49.65 3.74
CA LEU A 653 30.41 50.55 2.59
C LEU A 653 29.97 51.98 2.92
N GLN A 654 28.98 52.16 3.80
CA GLN A 654 28.60 53.48 4.30
C GLN A 654 29.74 54.13 5.11
N LYS A 655 30.45 53.35 5.92
CA LYS A 655 31.60 53.83 6.68
C LYS A 655 32.77 54.19 5.77
N GLU A 656 33.08 53.34 4.78
CA GLU A 656 34.11 53.63 3.77
C GLU A 656 33.77 54.88 2.94
N LEU A 657 32.49 55.10 2.64
CA LEU A 657 32.03 56.31 1.96
C LEU A 657 32.17 57.55 2.84
N GLU A 658 31.88 57.47 4.14
CA GLU A 658 32.09 58.56 5.10
C GLU A 658 33.58 58.90 5.25
N GLU A 659 34.45 57.89 5.36
CA GLU A 659 35.91 58.05 5.42
C GLU A 659 36.46 58.66 4.12
N ALA A 660 35.99 58.22 2.95
CA ALA A 660 36.38 58.80 1.66
C ALA A 660 35.90 60.25 1.51
N ASN A 661 34.69 60.58 1.98
CA ASN A 661 34.20 61.96 1.97
C ASN A 661 35.02 62.88 2.89
N GLN A 662 35.40 62.39 4.08
CA GLN A 662 36.31 63.13 4.97
C GLN A 662 37.66 63.36 4.32
N GLN A 663 38.20 62.37 3.61
CA GLN A 663 39.45 62.51 2.87
C GLN A 663 39.35 63.56 1.75
N VAL A 664 38.23 63.58 1.02
CA VAL A 664 37.95 64.60 -0.01
C VAL A 664 37.85 66.01 0.60
N GLU A 665 37.25 66.16 1.78
CA GLU A 665 37.19 67.45 2.49
C GLU A 665 38.60 67.92 2.93
N ILE A 666 39.45 67.01 3.42
CA ILE A 666 40.83 67.30 3.78
C ILE A 666 41.63 67.74 2.54
N GLU A 667 41.52 67.02 1.42
CA GLU A 667 42.18 67.40 0.16
C GLU A 667 41.66 68.72 -0.40
N ALA A 668 40.35 68.99 -0.29
CA ALA A 668 39.77 70.26 -0.71
C ALA A 668 40.32 71.43 0.11
N HIS A 669 40.49 71.26 1.43
CA HIS A 669 41.10 72.27 2.29
C HIS A 669 42.58 72.49 1.94
N ALA A 670 43.35 71.41 1.77
CA ALA A 670 44.76 71.49 1.36
C ALA A 670 44.92 72.19 -0.01
N ARG A 671 44.01 71.92 -0.97
CA ARG A 671 43.96 72.60 -2.26
C ARG A 671 43.67 74.10 -2.11
N GLN A 672 42.75 74.47 -1.23
CA GLN A 672 42.44 75.88 -0.97
C GLN A 672 43.63 76.63 -0.34
N GLU A 673 44.39 75.98 0.55
CA GLU A 673 45.62 76.54 1.11
C GLU A 673 46.73 76.67 0.06
N ALA A 674 46.91 75.66 -0.79
CA ALA A 674 47.86 75.71 -1.91
C ALA A 674 47.52 76.85 -2.89
N GLU A 675 46.23 77.06 -3.19
CA GLU A 675 45.78 78.13 -4.07
C GLU A 675 46.00 79.53 -3.46
N LYS A 676 45.85 79.67 -2.13
CA LYS A 676 46.22 80.91 -1.42
C LYS A 676 47.72 81.18 -1.50
N MET A 677 48.55 80.15 -1.32
CA MET A 677 50.01 80.27 -1.49
C MET A 677 50.39 80.64 -2.93
N ALA A 678 49.77 80.01 -3.93
CA ALA A 678 50.00 80.32 -5.34
C ALA A 678 49.68 81.80 -5.65
N LYS A 679 48.54 82.31 -5.17
CA LYS A 679 48.17 83.74 -5.32
C LYS A 679 49.15 84.68 -4.61
N SER A 680 49.67 84.29 -3.46
CA SER A 680 50.72 85.07 -2.77
C SER A 680 52.01 85.13 -3.60
N PHE A 681 52.41 84.02 -4.23
CA PHE A 681 53.58 84.00 -5.11
C PHE A 681 53.35 84.78 -6.41
N GLU A 682 52.16 84.70 -7.01
CA GLU A 682 51.79 85.53 -8.16
C GLU A 682 51.88 87.03 -7.83
N MET A 683 51.43 87.44 -6.64
CA MET A 683 51.54 88.82 -6.18
C MET A 683 53.01 89.26 -5.99
N GLN A 684 53.85 88.41 -5.40
CA GLN A 684 55.29 88.68 -5.28
C GLN A 684 55.98 88.77 -6.66
N MET A 685 55.58 87.92 -7.61
CA MET A 685 56.10 87.97 -8.97
C MET A 685 55.68 89.26 -9.70
N ALA A 686 54.45 89.72 -9.49
CA ALA A 686 53.99 91.00 -10.03
C ALA A 686 54.76 92.20 -9.45
N GLU A 687 55.05 92.19 -8.14
CA GLU A 687 55.89 93.22 -7.49
C GLU A 687 57.34 93.21 -7.99
N LEU A 688 57.92 92.03 -8.24
CA LEU A 688 59.25 91.93 -8.83
C LEU A 688 59.25 92.41 -10.29
N HIS A 689 58.17 92.13 -11.03
CA HIS A 689 58.04 92.58 -12.40
C HIS A 689 57.96 94.10 -12.50
N THR A 690 57.15 94.76 -11.67
CA THR A 690 57.06 96.23 -11.62
C THR A 690 58.38 96.87 -11.20
N LYS A 691 59.10 96.28 -10.22
CA LYS A 691 60.46 96.74 -9.88
C LYS A 691 61.44 96.63 -11.04
N THR A 692 61.32 95.58 -11.85
CA THR A 692 62.17 95.38 -13.03
C THR A 692 61.85 96.42 -14.12
N GLU A 693 60.57 96.74 -14.33
CA GLU A 693 60.14 97.81 -15.24
C GLU A 693 60.62 99.19 -14.76
N ASP A 694 60.53 99.47 -13.46
CA ASP A 694 61.05 100.70 -12.86
C ASP A 694 62.56 100.84 -13.04
N GLN A 695 63.32 99.76 -12.82
CA GLN A 695 64.76 99.73 -13.10
C GLN A 695 65.06 99.92 -14.59
N GLY A 696 64.26 99.32 -15.47
CA GLY A 696 64.35 99.52 -16.92
C GLY A 696 64.14 100.97 -17.33
N ARG A 697 63.14 101.64 -16.74
CA ARG A 697 62.88 103.08 -16.95
C ARG A 697 64.05 103.94 -16.46
N LEU A 698 64.59 103.65 -15.27
CA LEU A 698 65.75 104.37 -14.73
C LEU A 698 66.99 104.22 -15.62
N LEU A 699 67.22 103.01 -16.15
CA LEU A 699 68.29 102.74 -17.12
C LEU A 699 68.10 103.51 -18.43
N ALA A 700 66.86 103.60 -18.93
CA ALA A 700 66.54 104.39 -20.12
C ALA A 700 66.78 105.90 -19.90
N GLU A 701 66.35 106.45 -18.76
CA GLU A 701 66.60 107.84 -18.37
C GLU A 701 68.11 108.12 -18.27
N THR A 702 68.86 107.21 -17.63
CA THR A 702 70.32 107.31 -17.52
C THR A 702 71.01 107.26 -18.88
N THR A 703 70.49 106.44 -19.81
CA THR A 703 70.99 106.34 -21.18
C THR A 703 70.75 107.63 -21.97
N VAL A 704 69.57 108.24 -21.83
CA VAL A 704 69.26 109.55 -22.44
C VAL A 704 70.17 110.65 -21.88
N LEU A 705 70.42 110.66 -20.56
CA LEU A 705 71.36 111.57 -19.91
C LEU A 705 72.78 111.40 -20.46
N LYS A 706 73.25 110.15 -20.61
CA LYS A 706 74.55 109.84 -21.22
C LYS A 706 74.65 110.37 -22.65
N SER A 707 73.64 110.14 -23.49
CA SER A 707 73.62 110.63 -24.87
C SER A 707 73.63 112.16 -24.94
N ARG A 708 72.93 112.84 -24.01
CA ARG A 708 72.93 114.31 -23.91
C ARG A 708 74.31 114.86 -23.54
N LEU A 709 74.98 114.23 -22.56
CA LEU A 709 76.34 114.59 -22.17
C LEU A 709 77.34 114.32 -23.31
N MET A 710 77.20 113.24 -24.07
CA MET A 710 78.03 112.99 -25.26
C MET A 710 77.83 114.05 -26.34
N CYS A 711 76.59 114.49 -26.58
CA CYS A 711 76.31 115.58 -27.52
C CYS A 711 76.97 116.90 -27.07
N GLN A 712 76.84 117.25 -25.78
CA GLN A 712 77.52 118.42 -25.22
C GLN A 712 79.05 118.32 -25.30
N ASN A 713 79.61 117.12 -25.14
CA ASN A 713 81.04 116.91 -25.29
C ASN A 713 81.48 117.08 -26.75
N GLY A 714 80.69 116.62 -27.71
CA GLY A 714 80.90 116.86 -29.13
C GLY A 714 80.79 118.34 -29.51
N ASP A 715 79.83 119.07 -28.94
CA ASP A 715 79.70 120.53 -29.15
C ASP A 715 80.92 121.29 -28.59
N LEU A 716 81.47 120.84 -27.45
CA LEU A 716 82.70 121.39 -26.88
C LEU A 716 83.94 121.03 -27.71
N GLU A 717 84.01 119.83 -28.26
CA GLU A 717 85.07 119.41 -29.20
C GLU A 717 85.03 120.26 -30.48
N HIS A 718 83.85 120.51 -31.06
CA HIS A 718 83.73 121.41 -32.21
C HIS A 718 84.08 122.87 -31.87
N ALA A 719 83.70 123.36 -30.69
CA ALA A 719 84.14 124.69 -30.25
C ALA A 719 85.67 124.76 -30.06
N LEU A 720 86.30 123.66 -29.64
CA LEU A 720 87.76 123.55 -29.54
C LEU A 720 88.41 123.56 -30.93
N GLU A 721 87.88 122.79 -31.89
CA GLU A 721 88.34 122.77 -33.29
C GLU A 721 88.17 124.12 -33.98
N ASP A 722 87.07 124.84 -33.73
CA ASP A 722 86.85 126.21 -34.22
C ASP A 722 87.87 127.19 -33.62
N MET A 723 88.21 127.04 -32.34
CA MET A 723 89.27 127.83 -31.70
C MET A 723 90.66 127.47 -32.24
N GLU A 724 90.95 126.19 -32.47
CA GLU A 724 92.22 125.72 -33.07
C GLU A 724 92.36 126.18 -34.51
N THR A 725 91.29 126.18 -35.31
CA THR A 725 91.30 126.73 -36.68
C THR A 725 91.43 128.25 -36.68
N GLN A 726 90.82 128.97 -35.73
CA GLN A 726 91.09 130.40 -35.53
C GLN A 726 92.54 130.66 -35.16
N LEU A 727 93.14 129.83 -34.29
CA LEU A 727 94.54 129.92 -33.90
C LEU A 727 95.44 129.64 -35.10
N HIS A 728 95.12 128.63 -35.90
CA HIS A 728 95.83 128.30 -37.15
C HIS A 728 95.72 129.43 -38.19
N ASN A 729 94.55 130.05 -38.33
CA ASN A 729 94.33 131.21 -39.20
C ASN A 729 95.11 132.44 -38.73
N LEU A 730 95.16 132.70 -37.41
CA LEU A 730 95.99 133.76 -36.82
C LEU A 730 97.49 133.46 -37.02
N GLN A 731 97.90 132.20 -36.92
CA GLN A 731 99.28 131.78 -37.14
C GLN A 731 99.66 131.87 -38.63
N ARG A 732 98.72 131.62 -39.54
CA ARG A 732 98.86 131.81 -40.99
C ARG A 732 98.92 133.29 -41.34
N ALA A 733 98.03 134.12 -40.80
CA ALA A 733 98.06 135.58 -40.94
C ALA A 733 99.35 136.18 -40.37
N LYS A 734 99.84 135.67 -39.23
CA LYS A 734 101.16 135.99 -38.70
C LYS A 734 102.24 135.63 -39.71
N SER A 735 102.28 134.42 -40.26
CA SER A 735 103.28 134.01 -41.27
C SER A 735 103.20 134.87 -42.54
N GLN A 736 102.00 135.28 -42.95
CA GLN A 736 101.75 136.06 -44.16
C GLN A 736 102.14 137.54 -43.95
N LEU A 737 101.89 138.10 -42.77
CA LEU A 737 102.40 139.42 -42.36
C LEU A 737 103.91 139.39 -42.14
N THR A 738 104.48 138.26 -41.68
CA THR A 738 105.93 138.09 -41.56
C THR A 738 106.58 138.00 -42.95
N GLY A 739 105.94 137.32 -43.91
CA GLY A 739 106.35 137.26 -45.31
C GLY A 739 106.20 138.60 -46.03
N GLN A 740 105.13 139.36 -45.79
CA GLN A 740 104.96 140.73 -46.29
C GLN A 740 105.95 141.70 -45.65
N LEU A 741 106.38 141.47 -44.40
CA LEU A 741 107.47 142.19 -43.75
C LEU A 741 108.85 141.80 -44.34
N GLU A 742 109.05 140.56 -44.76
CA GLU A 742 110.27 140.10 -45.44
C GLU A 742 110.34 140.52 -46.93
N GLU A 743 109.20 140.65 -47.61
CA GLU A 743 109.09 141.14 -48.98
C GLU A 743 109.15 142.67 -49.07
N THR A 744 108.64 143.40 -48.08
CA THR A 744 108.89 144.85 -47.94
C THR A 744 110.32 145.16 -47.48
N LYS A 745 110.99 144.26 -46.77
CA LYS A 745 112.45 144.33 -46.54
C LYS A 745 113.26 144.06 -47.81
N ARG A 746 112.83 143.13 -48.68
CA ARG A 746 113.51 142.85 -49.96
C ARG A 746 113.25 143.91 -51.05
N ALA A 747 112.19 144.72 -50.93
CA ALA A 747 111.87 145.80 -51.88
C ALA A 747 112.47 147.18 -51.51
N VAL A 748 113.20 147.29 -50.40
CA VAL A 748 113.99 148.49 -50.03
C VAL A 748 115.51 148.30 -50.27
N ASP A 749 115.96 147.08 -50.59
CA ASP A 749 117.40 146.72 -50.69
C ASP A 749 117.99 146.64 -52.12
N ASP A 750 117.34 147.19 -53.16
CA ASP A 750 118.00 147.35 -54.48
C ASP A 750 117.56 148.61 -55.26
N GLU A 751 118.05 149.76 -54.80
CA GLU A 751 118.61 150.92 -55.56
C GLU A 751 119.13 151.96 -54.52
N ARG A 752 120.16 151.62 -53.73
CA ARG A 752 121.62 151.78 -53.97
C ARG A 752 122.12 153.24 -53.90
N PRO A 753 122.21 153.88 -52.70
CA PRO A 753 123.46 153.87 -51.92
C PRO A 753 123.25 154.16 -50.41
N LEU A 754 123.16 153.16 -49.53
CA LEU A 754 123.22 153.37 -48.06
C LEU A 754 124.02 152.26 -47.31
N ILE A 755 124.93 151.63 -48.06
CA ILE A 755 126.20 151.07 -47.59
C ILE A 755 127.14 152.15 -47.02
N GLY A 756 126.74 153.44 -47.04
CA GLY A 756 127.47 154.59 -46.48
C GLY A 756 127.00 155.13 -45.12
N GLN A 757 125.85 154.72 -44.56
CA GLN A 757 125.43 155.22 -43.22
C GLN A 757 125.27 154.12 -42.17
N LEU A 758 125.10 152.85 -42.53
CA LEU A 758 125.08 151.78 -41.50
C LEU A 758 126.41 151.06 -41.35
N LYS A 759 127.23 150.96 -42.42
CA LYS A 759 128.67 150.68 -42.24
C LYS A 759 129.39 151.85 -41.59
N ASN A 760 128.96 153.11 -41.81
CA ASN A 760 129.43 154.23 -40.99
C ASN A 760 128.83 154.18 -39.59
N ALA A 761 127.56 153.87 -39.33
CA ALA A 761 127.03 153.88 -37.96
C ALA A 761 127.40 152.66 -37.13
N GLN A 762 127.69 151.50 -37.74
CA GLN A 762 128.17 150.31 -37.05
C GLN A 762 129.69 150.35 -36.89
N HIS A 763 130.44 150.85 -37.87
CA HIS A 763 131.85 151.18 -37.68
C HIS A 763 132.04 152.46 -36.84
N GLU A 764 131.09 153.39 -36.74
CA GLU A 764 131.08 154.50 -35.77
C GLU A 764 130.57 154.00 -34.42
N ASN A 765 129.75 152.97 -34.28
CA ASN A 765 129.45 152.43 -32.94
C ASN A 765 130.60 151.59 -32.41
N GLU A 766 131.26 150.82 -33.27
CA GLU A 766 132.49 150.10 -32.92
C GLU A 766 133.69 151.06 -32.79
N ASN A 767 133.85 152.06 -33.67
CA ASN A 767 134.86 153.12 -33.50
C ASN A 767 134.49 154.12 -32.40
N LEU A 768 133.24 154.37 -32.02
CA LEU A 768 132.89 155.21 -30.85
C LEU A 768 132.97 154.40 -29.56
N ARG A 769 132.81 153.06 -29.60
CA ARG A 769 133.12 152.21 -28.43
C ARG A 769 134.61 152.03 -28.26
N GLN A 770 135.35 151.87 -29.36
CA GLN A 770 136.81 151.80 -29.38
C GLN A 770 137.44 153.18 -29.19
N GLN A 771 136.84 154.29 -29.65
CA GLN A 771 137.21 155.68 -29.29
C GLN A 771 136.70 156.07 -27.91
N LEU A 772 135.66 155.46 -27.33
CA LEU A 772 135.28 155.69 -25.94
C LEU A 772 136.17 154.87 -25.00
N GLU A 773 136.62 153.68 -25.39
CA GLU A 773 137.66 152.92 -24.69
C GLU A 773 139.04 153.57 -24.88
N GLU A 774 139.40 154.04 -26.07
CA GLU A 774 140.61 154.84 -26.34
C GLU A 774 140.51 156.26 -25.76
N GLU A 775 139.34 156.90 -25.65
CA GLU A 775 139.15 158.17 -24.94
C GLU A 775 139.08 157.95 -23.43
N GLN A 776 138.58 156.82 -22.92
CA GLN A 776 138.68 156.49 -21.49
C GLN A 776 140.11 156.11 -21.13
N GLU A 777 140.83 155.41 -22.01
CA GLU A 777 142.27 155.17 -21.89
C GLU A 777 143.04 156.47 -22.06
N MET A 778 142.81 157.30 -23.08
CA MET A 778 143.42 158.64 -23.25
C MET A 778 143.00 159.62 -22.16
N LYS A 779 141.82 159.48 -21.54
CA LYS A 779 141.41 160.26 -20.36
C LYS A 779 142.13 159.74 -19.13
N SER A 780 142.40 158.44 -19.03
CA SER A 780 143.24 157.86 -17.97
C SER A 780 144.74 158.16 -18.19
N GLU A 781 145.18 158.25 -19.44
CA GLU A 781 146.52 158.57 -19.92
C GLU A 781 146.75 160.07 -19.78
N ASN A 782 145.79 160.94 -20.13
CA ASN A 782 145.80 162.38 -19.89
C ASN A 782 145.57 162.71 -18.41
N LEU A 783 144.80 161.95 -17.63
CA LEU A 783 144.80 162.09 -16.16
C LEU A 783 146.14 161.66 -15.56
N ARG A 784 146.79 160.64 -16.14
CA ARG A 784 148.19 160.28 -15.81
C ARG A 784 149.17 161.35 -16.26
N GLN A 785 149.03 161.95 -17.44
CA GLN A 785 149.88 162.99 -18.00
C GLN A 785 149.63 164.33 -17.33
N ILE A 786 148.42 164.63 -16.88
CA ILE A 786 148.10 165.80 -16.03
C ILE A 786 148.60 165.54 -14.61
N SER A 787 148.58 164.31 -14.10
CA SER A 787 149.26 163.96 -12.84
C SER A 787 150.79 164.05 -12.98
N LYS A 788 151.34 163.68 -14.14
CA LYS A 788 152.76 163.80 -14.51
C LYS A 788 153.17 165.27 -14.72
N LEU A 789 152.36 166.06 -15.40
CA LEU A 789 152.52 167.49 -15.59
C LEU A 789 152.26 168.25 -14.28
N ASN A 790 151.42 167.74 -13.38
CA ASN A 790 151.29 168.24 -12.01
C ASN A 790 152.50 167.87 -11.13
N ALA A 791 153.16 166.74 -11.40
CA ALA A 791 154.45 166.40 -10.82
C ALA A 791 155.59 167.23 -11.44
N GLU A 792 155.52 167.60 -12.73
CA GLU A 792 156.45 168.54 -13.37
C GLU A 792 156.17 169.98 -12.92
N ILE A 793 154.93 170.34 -12.60
CA ILE A 793 154.55 171.55 -11.85
C ILE A 793 155.21 171.54 -10.46
N GLN A 794 155.41 170.39 -9.82
CA GLN A 794 156.14 170.30 -8.54
C GLN A 794 157.67 170.33 -8.73
N GLN A 795 158.19 169.74 -9.81
CA GLN A 795 159.64 169.68 -10.09
C GLN A 795 160.19 170.99 -10.66
N TRP A 796 159.41 171.72 -11.47
CA TRP A 796 159.75 173.09 -11.92
C TRP A 796 159.54 174.12 -10.82
N LYS A 797 158.57 173.92 -9.91
CA LYS A 797 158.48 174.70 -8.66
C LYS A 797 159.72 174.50 -7.79
N ALA A 798 160.20 173.26 -7.65
CA ALA A 798 161.43 172.96 -6.92
C ALA A 798 162.70 173.49 -7.62
N ARG A 799 162.75 173.55 -8.95
CA ARG A 799 163.90 174.10 -9.73
C ARG A 799 163.94 175.63 -9.79
N VAL A 800 162.80 176.32 -9.80
CA VAL A 800 162.79 177.79 -9.77
C VAL A 800 162.95 178.34 -8.34
N GLU A 801 162.52 177.60 -7.31
CA GLU A 801 162.90 177.93 -5.93
C GLU A 801 164.39 177.71 -5.64
N THR A 802 165.11 176.93 -6.46
CA THR A 802 166.57 176.73 -6.30
C THR A 802 167.45 177.62 -7.19
N GLU A 803 166.95 178.23 -8.27
CA GLU A 803 167.73 179.17 -9.12
C GLU A 803 167.14 180.60 -9.24
N GLY A 804 165.96 180.88 -8.69
CA GLY A 804 165.31 182.19 -8.79
C GLY A 804 165.51 183.14 -7.60
N ILE A 805 166.10 182.66 -6.50
CA ILE A 805 166.52 183.50 -5.36
C ILE A 805 167.66 184.45 -5.75
N LEU A 806 168.26 184.29 -6.94
CA LEU A 806 169.21 185.25 -7.53
C LEU A 806 168.56 186.41 -8.32
N LYS A 807 167.22 186.57 -8.30
CA LYS A 807 166.54 187.83 -8.68
C LYS A 807 165.51 188.31 -7.64
N MET A 808 165.55 187.76 -6.42
CA MET A 808 164.65 188.10 -5.31
C MET A 808 164.85 189.52 -4.76
N ASP A 809 166.04 190.11 -4.85
CA ASP A 809 166.33 191.43 -4.25
C ASP A 809 166.22 192.63 -5.23
N GLU A 810 166.03 192.40 -6.54
CA GLU A 810 166.08 193.50 -7.53
C GLU A 810 164.73 194.17 -7.83
N ILE A 811 163.57 193.50 -7.69
CA ILE A 811 162.27 194.12 -8.01
C ILE A 811 161.55 194.69 -6.78
N GLU A 812 161.88 194.20 -5.59
CA GLU A 812 161.43 194.84 -4.34
C GLU A 812 162.07 196.23 -4.12
N GLN A 813 163.19 196.53 -4.80
CA GLN A 813 163.69 197.91 -4.98
C GLN A 813 162.94 198.72 -6.05
N ALA A 814 162.37 198.10 -7.09
CA ALA A 814 161.57 198.80 -8.12
C ALA A 814 160.20 199.24 -7.58
N LYS A 815 159.66 198.50 -6.61
CA LYS A 815 158.44 198.85 -5.85
C LYS A 815 158.57 200.16 -5.07
N ARG A 816 159.78 200.56 -4.64
CA ARG A 816 160.02 201.80 -3.86
C ARG A 816 160.37 203.02 -4.71
N LYS A 817 160.84 202.84 -5.96
CA LYS A 817 161.21 203.97 -6.84
C LYS A 817 160.06 204.59 -7.63
N LEU A 818 158.99 203.86 -7.99
CA LEU A 818 157.88 204.45 -8.76
C LEU A 818 156.79 205.11 -7.89
N GLN A 819 156.69 204.74 -6.62
CA GLN A 819 155.97 205.54 -5.62
C GLN A 819 156.68 206.87 -5.29
N GLN A 820 157.99 207.01 -5.57
CA GLN A 820 158.67 208.32 -5.54
C GLN A 820 158.48 209.12 -6.84
N LYS A 821 157.97 208.50 -7.93
CA LYS A 821 157.61 209.20 -9.18
C LYS A 821 156.14 209.62 -9.26
N VAL A 822 155.32 209.15 -8.32
CA VAL A 822 153.99 209.69 -7.99
C VAL A 822 154.03 211.16 -7.52
N GLN A 823 155.18 211.77 -7.23
CA GLN A 823 155.18 213.06 -6.53
C GLN A 823 155.95 214.17 -7.25
N GLU A 824 156.94 213.85 -8.09
CA GLU A 824 157.67 214.88 -8.86
C GLU A 824 156.95 215.31 -10.15
N LEU A 825 156.12 214.47 -10.80
CA LEU A 825 155.34 214.89 -12.00
C LEU A 825 154.03 215.61 -11.67
N THR A 826 153.57 215.48 -10.43
CA THR A 826 152.57 216.34 -9.80
C THR A 826 153.14 217.73 -9.49
N GLU A 827 154.46 217.95 -9.57
CA GLU A 827 155.12 219.24 -9.27
C GLU A 827 155.86 219.87 -10.47
N THR A 828 155.99 219.17 -11.61
CA THR A 828 156.71 219.70 -12.81
C THR A 828 155.85 220.16 -13.99
N ASN A 829 154.50 219.99 -14.03
CA ASN A 829 153.70 220.58 -15.12
C ASN A 829 152.42 221.38 -14.76
N GLU A 830 152.19 221.68 -13.49
CA GLU A 830 151.60 222.99 -13.14
C GLU A 830 152.63 224.14 -13.35
N ALA A 831 153.88 223.83 -13.73
CA ALA A 831 154.98 224.79 -13.95
C ALA A 831 155.44 224.99 -15.42
N ALA A 832 154.81 224.35 -16.41
CA ALA A 832 154.74 224.94 -17.76
C ALA A 832 153.29 225.44 -17.97
N ASN A 833 152.92 226.55 -17.32
CA ASN A 833 153.02 227.90 -17.88
C ASN A 833 152.06 228.15 -19.05
N SER A 834 151.23 229.18 -18.86
CA SER A 834 150.97 230.29 -19.79
C SER A 834 150.70 229.99 -21.27
#